data_AF-A0A090V392-F1
#
_entry.id   AF-A0A090V392-F1
#
_cell.length_a   1.000
_cell.length_b   1.000
_cell.length_c   1.000
_cell.angle_alpha   90.00
_cell.angle_beta   90.00
_cell.angle_gamma   90.00
#
_symmetry.space_group_name_H-M   'P 1'
#
loop_
_entity.id
_entity.type
_entity.pdbx_description
1 polymer ?
#
loop_
_entity_poly.entity_id
_entity_poly.type
_entity_poly.pdbx_seq_one_letter_code
_entity_poly.pdbx_strand_id
1 'polypeptide(L)'
;MSIDIAASLNERQRDALLSYYLGQYVPASGNDDLVNLVQTPEDVYEYLLIDPLVSNAVPTSRVAQAMSSIQQYINGITMNMEPGYQTQYLDQENITSWKEGLSQYDIWAGEVELDTYPENYIDPTLRQSQTAYFKDLITDLNQNTINSDTAQQAVMNYLNKFEQVANLTIVSGYLDSTDQTEGIYYFLGKSTTSPVQYYWRSFDMSKNVDNVVSTSAWSEWYPMNTTIAEDNIQGIPRLVYFNNRLYFLWFEKNKGGNATGDESNTYDIITAFSSYCDFNNNWAAPTAVMKIDNGKKGGYTDQLFESLNLNTLAIYNQTQNILTVSLYSGDLDSEDENSVKLMGYHDFTINIDYWSKTQQVEAKSADGISISQISELLFQYLQNGERPGKQKIIQSVASVGAFIPSGIQLSGAEHDNFNGQISLPTLNLSNVRCEVDSYDGGLKIHVSIPETVDTRDVTVTDSGTWFFMAFCSDSPASWVNGEERYREQESEFIANPSENFNVSVQVMHNDERLSMDSFSIYLSFGYLWNNGPNPAMENSVYQEYVLTFTKDLGTTVAPMITNRNDSLYGEVIFLQFTGDFANDTSISPVRLNTLFSKELINKANVSINDLINWDTQLTLEPGMTNDTAVPMDFSGANGIYFWELFFYMPYLVAWRLSQEAEYSDALSWYNYIFDPAARGRDNSSDIRTQYPEPDYWSVRPLVESASSAAQATAGWLTTDPDAIASAWPVHYQKAVFMAYVSTLMAAADASYRLLTNDGLSLARLQYGQVKDLLGICPDSLIVNHWAPETLEELAESAESNVALLSYEQQAPAMPAFAGKLCVAADVITSDSFMAPVNSQLLGYWNTLDSRLYNLRHQLTIDGLPMTVPMYAPPVNPTVLMEQSVQGGSLISASSGMTATIPPYRFSTMLQSARFAVSTLSQFGQTLLSYYERKDAAG
;
A
#
# COMPACT_ATOMS: atom_id res chain seq x y z
N MET A 1 27.74 17.89 54.62
CA MET A 1 28.63 16.79 54.23
C MET A 1 29.10 17.11 52.81
N SER A 2 30.40 17.08 52.48
CA SER A 2 30.81 17.35 51.11
C SER A 2 30.27 16.25 50.19
N ILE A 3 29.88 16.60 48.97
CA ILE A 3 29.31 15.69 47.97
C ILE A 3 30.25 14.48 47.77
N ASP A 4 31.57 14.71 47.83
CA ASP A 4 32.61 13.68 47.68
C ASP A 4 32.62 12.62 48.81
N ILE A 5 32.35 13.01 50.06
CA ILE A 5 32.34 12.07 51.19
C ILE A 5 31.09 11.19 51.14
N ALA A 6 29.94 11.77 50.79
CA ALA A 6 28.70 11.02 50.63
C ALA A 6 28.79 10.02 49.47
N ALA A 7 29.37 10.44 48.34
CA ALA A 7 29.62 9.58 47.19
C ALA A 7 30.49 8.37 47.56
N SER A 8 31.63 8.61 48.23
CA SER A 8 32.53 7.51 48.65
C SER A 8 31.89 6.58 49.69
N LEU A 9 31.03 7.10 50.56
CA LEU A 9 30.32 6.27 51.55
C LEU A 9 29.28 5.36 50.89
N ASN A 10 28.51 5.89 49.93
CA ASN A 10 27.50 5.14 49.18
C ASN A 10 28.13 4.01 48.37
N GLU A 11 29.25 4.27 47.69
CA GLU A 11 29.99 3.25 46.92
C GLU A 11 30.53 2.13 47.84
N ARG A 12 31.11 2.48 48.99
CA ARG A 12 31.56 1.47 49.98
C ARG A 12 30.42 0.67 50.58
N GLN A 13 29.27 1.31 50.82
CA GLN A 13 28.07 0.64 51.33
C GLN A 13 27.54 -0.36 50.30
N ARG A 14 27.46 0.05 49.03
CA ARG A 14 27.09 -0.81 47.90
C ARG A 14 28.01 -2.02 47.79
N ASP A 15 29.33 -1.82 47.81
CA ASP A 15 30.32 -2.92 47.74
C ASP A 15 30.17 -3.91 48.90
N ALA A 16 29.92 -3.39 50.11
CA ALA A 16 29.71 -4.22 51.29
C ALA A 16 28.39 -5.02 51.20
N LEU A 17 27.31 -4.40 50.71
CA LEU A 17 26.02 -5.06 50.51
C LEU A 17 26.09 -6.12 49.41
N LEU A 18 26.78 -5.84 48.30
CA LEU A 18 27.00 -6.79 47.21
C LEU A 18 27.79 -8.02 47.71
N SER A 19 28.86 -7.78 48.47
CA SER A 19 29.66 -8.86 49.08
C SER A 19 28.83 -9.70 50.07
N TYR A 20 27.95 -9.06 50.84
CA TYR A 20 27.02 -9.76 51.74
C TYR A 20 25.96 -10.57 50.98
N TYR A 21 25.40 -10.01 49.91
CA TYR A 21 24.39 -10.66 49.07
C TYR A 21 24.93 -11.96 48.48
N LEU A 22 26.10 -11.90 47.82
CA LEU A 22 26.77 -13.06 47.23
C LEU A 22 27.27 -14.06 48.29
N GLY A 23 27.84 -13.58 49.39
CA GLY A 23 28.54 -14.44 50.35
C GLY A 23 27.67 -15.04 51.46
N GLN A 24 26.49 -14.48 51.74
CA GLN A 24 25.65 -14.89 52.86
C GLN A 24 24.18 -15.08 52.47
N TYR A 25 23.59 -14.12 51.75
CA TYR A 25 22.16 -14.16 51.43
C TYR A 25 21.82 -15.24 50.40
N VAL A 26 22.50 -15.24 49.24
CA VAL A 26 22.27 -16.24 48.19
C VAL A 26 22.46 -17.68 48.72
N PRO A 27 23.57 -18.03 49.41
CA PRO A 27 23.75 -19.38 49.97
C PRO A 27 22.75 -19.77 51.06
N ALA A 28 22.18 -18.80 51.78
CA ALA A 28 21.23 -19.05 52.87
C ALA A 28 19.75 -18.96 52.42
N SER A 29 19.49 -18.64 51.15
CA SER A 29 18.15 -18.41 50.60
C SER A 29 17.28 -19.69 50.53
N GLY A 30 17.91 -20.86 50.50
CA GLY A 30 17.21 -22.14 50.35
C GLY A 30 16.67 -22.42 48.95
N ASN A 31 17.04 -21.60 47.94
CA ASN A 31 16.69 -21.78 46.54
C ASN A 31 17.93 -22.23 45.75
N ASP A 32 17.99 -23.52 45.41
CA ASP A 32 19.15 -24.12 44.73
C ASP A 32 19.38 -23.52 43.33
N ASP A 33 18.32 -23.06 42.65
CA ASP A 33 18.43 -22.43 41.34
C ASP A 33 19.08 -21.04 41.44
N LEU A 34 18.72 -20.26 42.46
CA LEU A 34 19.33 -18.95 42.72
C LEU A 34 20.82 -19.06 43.06
N VAL A 35 21.20 -20.09 43.82
CA VAL A 35 22.60 -20.36 44.19
C VAL A 35 23.44 -20.78 42.99
N ASN A 36 22.86 -21.50 42.04
CA ASN A 36 23.54 -21.91 40.83
C ASN A 36 23.67 -20.75 39.83
N LEU A 37 22.64 -19.90 39.74
CA LEU A 37 22.56 -18.80 38.78
C LEU A 37 23.42 -17.59 39.18
N VAL A 38 23.47 -17.24 40.48
CA VAL A 38 24.08 -15.99 40.94
C VAL A 38 25.38 -16.24 41.71
N GLN A 39 26.53 -16.10 41.04
CA GLN A 39 27.86 -16.34 41.63
C GLN A 39 28.79 -15.11 41.55
N THR A 40 28.60 -14.27 40.55
CA THR A 40 29.40 -13.08 40.26
C THR A 40 28.58 -11.80 40.42
N PRO A 41 29.22 -10.63 40.59
CA PRO A 41 28.55 -9.33 40.52
C PRO A 41 27.74 -9.11 39.24
N GLU A 42 28.22 -9.64 38.11
CA GLU A 42 27.55 -9.59 36.83
C GLU A 42 26.26 -10.42 36.84
N ASP A 43 26.26 -11.61 37.45
CA ASP A 43 25.04 -12.42 37.61
C ASP A 43 24.00 -11.72 38.52
N VAL A 44 24.46 -10.91 39.49
CA VAL A 44 23.56 -10.08 40.31
C VAL A 44 22.90 -8.99 39.47
N TYR A 45 23.62 -8.40 38.50
CA TYR A 45 23.04 -7.46 37.55
C TYR A 45 22.00 -8.14 36.65
N GLU A 46 22.31 -9.31 36.10
CA GLU A 46 21.36 -10.07 35.26
C GLU A 46 20.11 -10.48 36.04
N TYR A 47 20.26 -10.92 37.30
CA TYR A 47 19.14 -11.36 38.12
C TYR A 47 18.29 -10.21 38.70
N LEU A 48 18.92 -9.13 39.20
CA LEU A 48 18.20 -7.99 39.80
C LEU A 48 17.86 -6.88 38.80
N LEU A 49 18.35 -6.98 37.56
CA LEU A 49 18.13 -6.02 36.47
C LEU A 49 18.61 -4.58 36.81
N ILE A 50 19.54 -4.45 37.75
CA ILE A 50 20.14 -3.18 38.18
C ILE A 50 21.63 -3.37 38.40
N ASP A 51 22.43 -2.49 37.79
CA ASP A 51 23.89 -2.62 37.81
C ASP A 51 24.44 -2.23 39.20
N PRO A 52 25.00 -3.19 39.97
CA PRO A 52 25.51 -2.94 41.31
C PRO A 52 26.92 -2.33 41.30
N LEU A 53 27.52 -2.05 40.14
CA LEU A 53 28.87 -1.51 39.99
C LEU A 53 28.90 -0.03 39.58
N VAL A 54 27.74 0.60 39.35
CA VAL A 54 27.61 2.03 38.98
C VAL A 54 28.11 2.96 40.10
N SER A 55 28.93 3.95 39.73
CA SER A 55 29.44 4.97 40.65
C SER A 55 28.35 5.96 41.09
N ASN A 56 28.55 6.67 42.21
CA ASN A 56 27.58 7.66 42.70
C ASN A 56 27.43 8.89 41.77
N ALA A 57 28.31 9.05 40.78
CA ALA A 57 28.33 10.21 39.89
C ALA A 57 27.26 10.17 38.77
N VAL A 58 26.58 9.03 38.57
CA VAL A 58 25.58 8.84 37.51
C VAL A 58 24.17 9.03 38.09
N PRO A 59 23.50 10.18 37.85
CA PRO A 59 22.13 10.38 38.31
C PRO A 59 21.13 9.70 37.35
N THR A 60 20.17 8.95 37.91
CA THR A 60 19.06 8.34 37.17
C THR A 60 17.75 8.62 37.89
N SER A 61 16.66 8.83 37.14
CA SER A 61 15.31 8.89 37.74
C SER A 61 14.83 7.47 38.07
N ARG A 62 13.92 7.33 39.04
CA ARG A 62 13.38 6.01 39.42
C ARG A 62 12.62 5.35 38.27
N VAL A 63 11.87 6.14 37.49
CA VAL A 63 11.10 5.66 36.34
C VAL A 63 12.04 5.21 35.22
N ALA A 64 13.08 5.99 34.91
CA ALA A 64 14.05 5.62 33.89
C ALA A 64 14.79 4.31 34.25
N GLN A 65 15.17 4.14 35.52
CA GLN A 65 15.80 2.90 35.97
C GLN A 65 14.86 1.69 35.84
N ALA A 66 13.60 1.82 36.28
CA ALA A 66 12.62 0.75 36.17
C ALA A 66 12.34 0.37 34.71
N MET A 67 12.24 1.36 33.82
CA MET A 67 12.08 1.16 32.38
C MET A 67 13.27 0.39 31.79
N SER A 68 14.51 0.77 32.12
CA SER A 68 15.71 0.06 31.64
C SER A 68 15.77 -1.38 32.15
N SER A 69 15.40 -1.63 33.40
CA SER A 69 15.31 -3.00 33.96
C SER A 69 14.31 -3.87 33.18
N ILE A 70 13.12 -3.34 32.89
CA ILE A 70 12.09 -4.06 32.12
C ILE A 70 12.55 -4.29 30.66
N GLN A 71 13.15 -3.29 30.02
CA GLN A 71 13.67 -3.42 28.66
C GLN A 71 14.75 -4.50 28.57
N GLN A 72 15.68 -4.55 29.53
CA GLN A 72 16.69 -5.61 29.62
C GLN A 72 16.04 -6.99 29.72
N TYR A 73 15.03 -7.13 30.57
CA TYR A 73 14.32 -8.40 30.78
C TYR A 73 13.60 -8.88 29.50
N ILE A 74 12.84 -8.00 28.84
CA ILE A 74 12.15 -8.34 27.58
C ILE A 74 13.17 -8.70 26.50
N ASN A 75 14.30 -7.98 26.42
CA ASN A 75 15.38 -8.34 25.49
C ASN A 75 15.95 -9.74 25.79
N GLY A 76 16.17 -10.08 27.06
CA GLY A 76 16.59 -11.42 27.48
C GLY A 76 15.61 -12.51 27.02
N ILE A 77 14.29 -12.28 27.17
CA ILE A 77 13.24 -13.18 26.68
C ILE A 77 13.31 -13.34 25.16
N THR A 78 13.36 -12.23 24.41
CA THR A 78 13.37 -12.28 22.93
C THR A 78 14.63 -12.94 22.34
N MET A 79 15.72 -12.98 23.10
CA MET A 79 16.98 -13.64 22.73
C MET A 79 17.08 -15.08 23.25
N ASN A 80 16.04 -15.64 23.87
CA ASN A 80 16.05 -16.94 24.56
C ASN A 80 17.14 -17.06 25.65
N MET A 81 17.53 -15.95 26.26
CA MET A 81 18.49 -15.92 27.37
C MET A 81 17.81 -16.17 28.73
N GLU A 82 16.50 -15.91 28.82
CA GLU A 82 15.70 -16.15 30.02
C GLU A 82 15.13 -17.59 30.05
N PRO A 83 15.54 -18.44 31.00
CA PRO A 83 15.01 -19.79 31.12
C PRO A 83 13.50 -19.79 31.42
N GLY A 84 12.74 -20.65 30.73
CA GLY A 84 11.29 -20.78 30.92
C GLY A 84 10.43 -20.01 29.91
N TYR A 85 11.04 -19.13 29.11
CA TYR A 85 10.36 -18.41 28.03
C TYR A 85 10.99 -18.76 26.68
N GLN A 86 10.56 -19.88 26.09
CA GLN A 86 11.03 -20.28 24.76
C GLN A 86 10.28 -19.48 23.68
N THR A 87 10.99 -18.81 22.79
CA THR A 87 10.42 -17.92 21.75
C THR A 87 9.48 -18.62 20.77
N GLN A 88 9.47 -19.96 20.72
CA GLN A 88 8.55 -20.74 19.89
C GLN A 88 7.07 -20.51 20.28
N TYR A 89 6.81 -20.03 21.50
CA TYR A 89 5.47 -19.79 22.03
C TYR A 89 5.07 -18.31 22.09
N LEU A 90 5.97 -17.41 21.67
CA LEU A 90 5.71 -15.98 21.63
C LEU A 90 5.21 -15.59 20.24
N ASP A 91 4.24 -14.69 20.21
CA ASP A 91 3.72 -14.13 18.98
C ASP A 91 4.83 -13.39 18.22
N GLN A 92 5.09 -13.84 16.99
CA GLN A 92 6.17 -13.36 16.13
C GLN A 92 5.97 -11.88 15.76
N GLU A 93 4.73 -11.42 15.69
CA GLU A 93 4.39 -10.01 15.42
C GLU A 93 4.88 -9.11 16.57
N ASN A 94 4.56 -9.47 17.82
CA ASN A 94 5.01 -8.71 19.00
C ASN A 94 6.54 -8.65 19.13
N ILE A 95 7.23 -9.74 18.80
CA ILE A 95 8.70 -9.76 18.78
C ILE A 95 9.24 -8.78 17.74
N THR A 96 8.58 -8.70 16.59
CA THR A 96 8.97 -7.84 15.49
C THR A 96 8.75 -6.38 15.88
N SER A 97 7.57 -6.01 16.37
CA SER A 97 7.28 -4.65 16.86
C SER A 97 8.22 -4.22 18.00
N TRP A 98 8.57 -5.13 18.93
CA TRP A 98 9.54 -4.85 19.98
C TRP A 98 10.91 -4.48 19.43
N LYS A 99 11.39 -5.23 18.43
CA LYS A 99 12.69 -5.00 17.79
C LYS A 99 12.69 -3.74 16.91
N GLU A 100 11.59 -3.43 16.26
CA GLU A 100 11.49 -2.31 15.32
C GLU A 100 11.38 -0.94 16.03
N GLY A 101 10.71 -0.85 17.18
CA GLY A 101 10.55 0.44 17.86
C GLY A 101 10.33 0.38 19.37
N LEU A 102 9.49 -0.54 19.88
CA LEU A 102 9.02 -0.49 21.28
C LEU A 102 10.13 -0.69 22.34
N SER A 103 11.26 -1.28 21.95
CA SER A 103 12.42 -1.44 22.84
C SER A 103 13.10 -0.12 23.23
N GLN A 104 12.87 0.97 22.48
CA GLN A 104 13.48 2.27 22.71
C GLN A 104 12.41 3.32 23.03
N TYR A 105 12.56 4.00 24.17
CA TYR A 105 11.62 5.02 24.59
C TYR A 105 11.48 6.16 23.58
N ASP A 106 12.59 6.62 22.99
CA ASP A 106 12.56 7.76 22.07
C ASP A 106 11.79 7.43 20.78
N ILE A 107 11.90 6.20 20.28
CA ILE A 107 11.16 5.74 19.09
C ILE A 107 9.68 5.57 19.44
N TRP A 108 9.37 4.86 20.53
CA TRP A 108 8.01 4.69 21.01
C TRP A 108 7.32 6.04 21.28
N ALA A 109 8.00 6.98 21.93
CA ALA A 109 7.47 8.31 22.19
C ALA A 109 7.23 9.08 20.89
N GLY A 110 8.11 8.92 19.89
CA GLY A 110 7.92 9.48 18.55
C GLY A 110 6.72 8.88 17.83
N GLU A 111 6.50 7.57 17.91
CA GLU A 111 5.33 6.89 17.33
C GLU A 111 4.02 7.37 17.97
N VAL A 112 3.99 7.49 19.31
CA VAL A 112 2.83 8.02 20.06
C VAL A 112 2.58 9.49 19.74
N GLU A 113 3.64 10.30 19.64
CA GLU A 113 3.54 11.71 19.24
C GLU A 113 3.08 11.83 17.78
N LEU A 114 3.49 10.93 16.89
CA LEU A 114 3.06 10.90 15.50
C LEU A 114 1.58 10.54 15.34
N ASP A 115 1.06 9.60 16.15
CA ASP A 115 -0.37 9.28 16.18
C ASP A 115 -1.20 10.45 16.74
N THR A 116 -0.71 11.13 17.78
CA THR A 116 -1.42 12.24 18.43
C THR A 116 -1.34 13.56 17.64
N TYR A 117 -0.15 13.86 17.12
CA TYR A 117 0.24 15.13 16.49
C TYR A 117 1.01 14.91 15.18
N PRO A 118 0.42 14.23 14.18
CA PRO A 118 1.05 14.01 12.87
C PRO A 118 1.41 15.34 12.20
N GLU A 119 0.69 16.44 12.48
CA GLU A 119 0.98 17.78 11.94
C GLU A 119 2.41 18.27 12.19
N ASN A 120 3.10 17.76 13.21
CA ASN A 120 4.49 18.10 13.53
C ASN A 120 5.51 17.44 12.59
N TYR A 121 5.11 16.37 11.90
CA TYR A 121 5.97 15.53 11.06
C TYR A 121 5.64 15.61 9.57
N ILE A 122 4.56 16.30 9.20
CA ILE A 122 4.18 16.52 7.79
C ILE A 122 5.18 17.47 7.13
N ASP A 123 5.90 16.96 6.14
CA ASP A 123 6.79 17.74 5.28
C ASP A 123 6.31 17.63 3.82
N PRO A 124 6.06 18.77 3.12
CA PRO A 124 5.60 18.76 1.73
C PRO A 124 6.53 17.98 0.77
N THR A 125 7.80 17.83 1.12
CA THR A 125 8.82 17.16 0.30
C THR A 125 8.99 15.68 0.62
N LEU A 126 8.55 15.21 1.79
CA LEU A 126 8.77 13.84 2.28
C LEU A 126 7.45 13.11 2.52
N ARG A 127 6.77 12.75 1.43
CA ARG A 127 5.56 11.92 1.46
C ARG A 127 5.84 10.55 0.84
N GLN A 128 5.41 9.47 1.48
CA GLN A 128 5.70 8.11 0.98
C GLN A 128 5.02 7.81 -0.36
N SER A 129 3.78 8.30 -0.53
CA SER A 129 2.93 8.05 -1.70
C SER A 129 3.12 9.02 -2.87
N GLN A 130 4.30 9.66 -3.01
CA GLN A 130 4.55 10.63 -4.09
C GLN A 130 4.57 10.00 -5.49
N THR A 131 3.83 10.60 -6.42
CA THR A 131 3.90 10.22 -7.84
C THR A 131 5.26 10.60 -8.45
N ALA A 132 5.65 9.90 -9.51
CA ALA A 132 6.87 10.22 -10.27
C ALA A 132 6.86 11.67 -10.78
N TYR A 133 5.70 12.17 -11.22
CA TYR A 133 5.56 13.54 -11.72
C TYR A 133 5.70 14.58 -10.61
N PHE A 134 5.25 14.27 -9.39
CA PHE A 134 5.44 15.14 -8.24
C PHE A 134 6.91 15.18 -7.80
N LYS A 135 7.63 14.06 -7.86
CA LYS A 135 9.09 14.02 -7.62
C LYS A 135 9.86 14.85 -8.64
N ASP A 136 9.43 14.83 -9.90
CA ASP A 136 9.98 15.72 -10.93
C ASP A 136 9.71 17.20 -10.60
N LEU A 137 8.51 17.54 -10.13
CA LEU A 137 8.18 18.91 -9.69
C LEU A 137 9.08 19.37 -8.54
N ILE A 138 9.27 18.54 -7.51
CA ILE A 138 10.21 18.83 -6.40
C ILE A 138 11.61 19.09 -6.96
N THR A 139 12.05 18.25 -7.91
CA THR A 139 13.36 18.37 -8.55
C THR A 139 13.48 19.70 -9.33
N ASP A 140 12.48 20.05 -10.13
CA ASP A 140 12.45 21.30 -10.90
C ASP A 140 12.48 22.54 -9.99
N LEU A 141 11.75 22.51 -8.87
CA LEU A 141 11.73 23.58 -7.86
C LEU A 141 13.05 23.69 -7.06
N ASN A 142 13.87 22.64 -7.05
CA ASN A 142 15.17 22.63 -6.36
C ASN A 142 16.35 23.07 -7.25
N GLN A 143 16.21 23.02 -8.58
CA GLN A 143 17.32 23.25 -9.50
C GLN A 143 17.71 24.73 -9.71
N ASN A 144 16.75 25.65 -9.60
CA ASN A 144 16.96 27.08 -9.88
C ASN A 144 16.66 27.94 -8.65
N THR A 145 17.24 29.15 -8.58
CA THR A 145 16.74 30.20 -7.67
C THR A 145 15.27 30.43 -7.96
N ILE A 146 14.42 30.09 -7.00
CA ILE A 146 12.98 30.15 -7.15
C ILE A 146 12.50 31.59 -7.03
N ASN A 147 11.65 31.98 -7.97
CA ASN A 147 10.84 33.18 -7.95
C ASN A 147 9.44 32.82 -8.49
N SER A 148 8.49 33.75 -8.42
CA SER A 148 7.10 33.48 -8.86
C SER A 148 7.01 32.91 -10.28
N ASP A 149 7.79 33.45 -11.23
CA ASP A 149 7.76 33.01 -12.64
C ASP A 149 8.30 31.59 -12.83
N THR A 150 9.43 31.26 -12.20
CA THR A 150 10.03 29.91 -12.26
C THR A 150 9.17 28.88 -11.55
N ALA A 151 8.53 29.24 -10.43
CA ALA A 151 7.58 28.38 -9.74
C ALA A 151 6.36 28.09 -10.63
N GLN A 152 5.80 29.13 -11.27
CA GLN A 152 4.70 28.97 -12.22
C GLN A 152 5.08 28.09 -13.43
N GLN A 153 6.29 28.23 -13.96
CA GLN A 153 6.77 27.39 -15.05
C GLN A 153 6.91 25.92 -14.63
N ALA A 154 7.46 25.66 -13.44
CA ALA A 154 7.58 24.30 -12.90
C ALA A 154 6.20 23.66 -12.71
N VAL A 155 5.23 24.42 -12.17
CA VAL A 155 3.84 23.97 -12.06
C VAL A 155 3.24 23.67 -13.42
N MET A 156 3.44 24.53 -14.44
CA MET A 156 2.91 24.28 -15.78
C MET A 156 3.49 22.99 -16.40
N ASN A 157 4.77 22.71 -16.19
CA ASN A 157 5.37 21.44 -16.62
C ASN A 157 4.72 20.24 -15.94
N TYR A 158 4.43 20.33 -14.64
CA TYR A 158 3.68 19.31 -13.91
C TYR A 158 2.27 19.12 -14.47
N LEU A 159 1.53 20.21 -14.74
CA LEU A 159 0.18 20.16 -15.29
C LEU A 159 0.13 19.46 -16.66
N ASN A 160 1.12 19.70 -17.52
CA ASN A 160 1.23 19.03 -18.83
C ASN A 160 1.39 17.51 -18.70
N LYS A 161 2.14 17.03 -17.69
CA LYS A 161 2.30 15.60 -17.42
C LYS A 161 1.03 15.01 -16.80
N PHE A 162 0.39 15.74 -15.88
CA PHE A 162 -0.88 15.34 -15.28
C PHE A 162 -1.99 15.20 -16.34
N GLU A 163 -2.08 16.13 -17.30
CA GLU A 163 -3.05 16.07 -18.40
C GLU A 163 -2.92 14.77 -19.22
N GLN A 164 -1.70 14.31 -19.50
CA GLN A 164 -1.46 13.08 -20.25
C GLN A 164 -2.04 11.85 -19.52
N VAL A 165 -1.86 11.80 -18.20
CA VAL A 165 -2.33 10.68 -17.38
C VAL A 165 -3.84 10.73 -17.13
N ALA A 166 -4.40 11.92 -16.92
CA ALA A 166 -5.84 12.09 -16.74
C ALA A 166 -6.64 11.69 -17.99
N ASN A 167 -6.04 11.79 -19.18
CA ASN A 167 -6.65 11.45 -20.47
C ASN A 167 -6.42 10.02 -20.95
N LEU A 168 -5.86 9.13 -20.12
CA LEU A 168 -5.59 7.75 -20.54
C LEU A 168 -6.88 6.99 -20.84
N THR A 169 -6.83 6.22 -21.92
CA THR A 169 -7.89 5.28 -22.28
C THR A 169 -7.52 3.88 -21.81
N ILE A 170 -8.41 3.21 -21.08
CA ILE A 170 -8.16 1.85 -20.58
C ILE A 170 -8.32 0.85 -21.72
N VAL A 171 -7.29 0.03 -21.93
CA VAL A 171 -7.20 -0.95 -23.03
C VAL A 171 -7.64 -2.33 -22.55
N SER A 172 -7.05 -2.82 -21.46
CA SER A 172 -7.29 -4.15 -20.90
C SER A 172 -6.96 -4.21 -19.42
N GLY A 173 -7.41 -5.24 -18.71
CA GLY A 173 -6.92 -5.55 -17.38
C GLY A 173 -6.68 -7.06 -17.16
N TYR A 174 -5.90 -7.37 -16.13
CA TYR A 174 -5.50 -8.72 -15.73
C TYR A 174 -5.54 -8.84 -14.21
N LEU A 175 -5.92 -10.00 -13.66
CA LEU A 175 -5.87 -10.30 -12.23
C LEU A 175 -4.85 -11.41 -11.94
N ASP A 176 -3.98 -11.20 -10.96
CA ASP A 176 -2.94 -12.17 -10.56
C ASP A 176 -3.38 -13.28 -9.59
N SER A 177 -4.63 -13.26 -9.15
CA SER A 177 -5.24 -14.28 -8.30
C SER A 177 -6.35 -15.03 -9.04
N THR A 178 -6.68 -16.22 -8.54
CA THR A 178 -7.92 -16.93 -8.91
C THR A 178 -9.15 -16.31 -8.24
N ASP A 179 -8.95 -15.68 -7.08
CA ASP A 179 -10.00 -14.99 -6.33
C ASP A 179 -10.03 -13.50 -6.67
N GLN A 180 -11.22 -13.03 -7.03
CA GLN A 180 -11.49 -11.67 -7.46
C GLN A 180 -11.54 -10.68 -6.29
N THR A 181 -11.65 -11.15 -5.05
CA THR A 181 -11.75 -10.32 -3.84
C THR A 181 -10.41 -10.06 -3.14
N GLU A 182 -9.36 -10.83 -3.41
CA GLU A 182 -8.09 -10.76 -2.66
C GLU A 182 -6.84 -10.52 -3.53
N GLY A 183 -6.97 -10.44 -4.86
CA GLY A 183 -5.84 -10.27 -5.80
C GLY A 183 -5.55 -8.84 -6.26
N ILE A 184 -4.44 -8.69 -6.99
CA ILE A 184 -4.02 -7.43 -7.60
C ILE A 184 -4.45 -7.41 -9.08
N TYR A 185 -5.24 -6.40 -9.41
CA TYR A 185 -5.63 -6.07 -10.77
C TYR A 185 -4.56 -5.18 -11.42
N TYR A 186 -4.08 -5.56 -12.60
CA TYR A 186 -3.20 -4.77 -13.44
C TYR A 186 -4.00 -4.20 -14.61
N PHE A 187 -3.96 -2.89 -14.80
CA PHE A 187 -4.63 -2.22 -15.92
C PHE A 187 -3.61 -1.66 -16.90
N LEU A 188 -3.94 -1.80 -18.18
CA LEU A 188 -3.20 -1.20 -19.29
C LEU A 188 -3.97 0.02 -19.79
N GLY A 189 -3.32 1.17 -19.80
CA GLY A 189 -3.81 2.42 -20.37
C GLY A 189 -3.00 2.82 -21.59
N LYS A 190 -3.60 3.59 -22.51
CA LYS A 190 -2.88 4.22 -23.62
C LYS A 190 -3.21 5.71 -23.74
N SER A 191 -2.24 6.49 -24.16
CA SER A 191 -2.43 7.91 -24.48
C SER A 191 -3.31 8.10 -25.73
N THR A 192 -3.92 9.27 -25.82
CA THR A 192 -4.75 9.68 -26.97
C THR A 192 -3.96 10.42 -28.05
N THR A 193 -2.68 10.70 -27.79
CA THR A 193 -1.77 11.42 -28.68
C THR A 193 -1.02 10.46 -29.60
N SER A 194 -0.62 10.92 -30.79
CA SER A 194 0.28 10.17 -31.69
C SER A 194 1.70 10.76 -31.61
N PRO A 195 2.75 9.97 -31.33
CA PRO A 195 2.76 8.52 -31.14
C PRO A 195 2.10 8.08 -29.82
N VAL A 196 1.44 6.91 -29.85
CA VAL A 196 0.78 6.34 -28.67
C VAL A 196 1.81 5.82 -27.69
N GLN A 197 1.58 6.15 -26.43
CA GLN A 197 2.36 5.68 -25.29
C GLN A 197 1.47 4.83 -24.39
N TYR A 198 1.97 3.67 -23.99
CA TYR A 198 1.28 2.78 -23.06
C TYR A 198 1.70 3.06 -21.62
N TYR A 199 0.76 2.84 -20.71
CA TYR A 199 0.93 3.00 -19.28
C TYR A 199 0.34 1.79 -18.58
N TRP A 200 0.84 1.46 -17.40
CA TRP A 200 0.25 0.42 -16.56
C TRP A 200 0.07 0.91 -15.13
N ARG A 201 -0.93 0.35 -14.43
CA ARG A 201 -1.13 0.57 -12.99
C ARG A 201 -1.63 -0.70 -12.33
N SER A 202 -1.51 -0.79 -11.02
CA SER A 202 -2.06 -1.85 -10.21
C SER A 202 -3.16 -1.36 -9.26
N PHE A 203 -4.03 -2.27 -8.87
CA PHE A 203 -5.11 -2.07 -7.93
C PHE A 203 -5.23 -3.31 -7.04
N ASP A 204 -4.91 -3.16 -5.77
CA ASP A 204 -4.88 -4.22 -4.78
C ASP A 204 -6.24 -4.39 -4.09
N MET A 205 -6.96 -5.46 -4.41
CA MET A 205 -8.28 -5.72 -3.85
C MET A 205 -8.23 -6.23 -2.40
N SER A 206 -7.09 -6.76 -1.93
CA SER A 206 -6.94 -7.18 -0.53
C SER A 206 -7.15 -6.03 0.46
N LYS A 207 -6.99 -4.78 0.00
CA LYS A 207 -7.23 -3.55 0.76
C LYS A 207 -8.64 -2.99 0.58
N ASN A 208 -9.55 -3.74 -0.02
CA ASN A 208 -10.98 -3.43 -0.05
C ASN A 208 -11.66 -4.18 1.09
N VAL A 209 -12.19 -3.44 2.06
CA VAL A 209 -12.92 -4.05 3.17
C VAL A 209 -14.34 -3.49 3.20
N ASP A 210 -15.33 -4.37 3.10
CA ASP A 210 -16.76 -4.03 3.07
C ASP A 210 -17.14 -2.97 2.01
N ASN A 211 -16.61 -3.10 0.78
CA ASN A 211 -16.77 -2.14 -0.33
C ASN A 211 -16.14 -0.76 -0.11
N VAL A 212 -15.32 -0.61 0.92
CA VAL A 212 -14.49 0.58 1.12
C VAL A 212 -13.08 0.26 0.64
N VAL A 213 -12.79 0.76 -0.57
CA VAL A 213 -11.46 0.63 -1.17
C VAL A 213 -10.53 1.66 -0.54
N SER A 214 -9.46 1.20 0.12
CA SER A 214 -8.38 2.04 0.62
C SER A 214 -7.78 2.92 -0.50
N THR A 215 -7.45 4.19 -0.20
CA THR A 215 -6.76 5.06 -1.17
C THR A 215 -5.38 4.52 -1.55
N SER A 216 -4.73 3.74 -0.68
CA SER A 216 -3.45 3.07 -0.94
C SER A 216 -3.57 1.74 -1.69
N ALA A 217 -4.78 1.33 -2.08
CA ALA A 217 -5.00 0.18 -2.96
C ALA A 217 -4.55 0.45 -4.39
N TRP A 218 -4.55 1.73 -4.81
CA TRP A 218 -4.23 2.15 -6.16
C TRP A 218 -2.76 2.57 -6.30
N SER A 219 -2.06 2.05 -7.31
CA SER A 219 -0.78 2.62 -7.74
C SER A 219 -1.00 3.83 -8.64
N GLU A 220 0.06 4.62 -8.83
CA GLU A 220 0.14 5.56 -9.95
C GLU A 220 0.20 4.84 -11.30
N TRP A 221 -0.04 5.60 -12.38
CA TRP A 221 0.23 5.19 -13.75
C TRP A 221 1.71 5.28 -14.08
N TYR A 222 2.32 4.14 -14.38
CA TYR A 222 3.71 4.04 -14.81
C TYR A 222 3.81 4.03 -16.34
N PRO A 223 4.63 4.91 -16.95
CA PRO A 223 4.87 4.88 -18.39
C PRO A 223 5.63 3.62 -18.78
N MET A 224 5.27 3.03 -19.92
CA MET A 224 6.01 1.94 -20.54
C MET A 224 7.04 2.50 -21.52
N ASN A 225 8.33 2.21 -21.30
CA ASN A 225 9.43 2.69 -22.14
C ASN A 225 9.58 1.91 -23.47
N THR A 226 8.50 1.26 -23.93
CA THR A 226 8.49 0.37 -25.08
C THR A 226 7.82 1.06 -26.26
N THR A 227 8.54 1.21 -27.38
CA THR A 227 7.97 1.72 -28.63
C THR A 227 7.23 0.61 -29.36
N ILE A 228 5.95 0.81 -29.63
CA ILE A 228 5.10 -0.16 -30.34
C ILE A 228 4.54 0.49 -31.61
N ALA A 229 4.56 -0.24 -32.72
CA ALA A 229 3.94 0.21 -33.95
C ALA A 229 2.43 -0.06 -33.90
N GLU A 230 1.64 0.90 -33.41
CA GLU A 230 0.18 0.73 -33.23
C GLU A 230 -0.53 0.31 -34.53
N ASP A 231 -0.11 0.86 -35.67
CA ASP A 231 -0.67 0.51 -36.99
C ASP A 231 -0.52 -0.98 -37.35
N ASN A 232 0.44 -1.68 -36.74
CA ASN A 232 0.70 -3.08 -37.00
C ASN A 232 0.03 -4.01 -35.98
N ILE A 233 -0.45 -3.49 -34.84
CA ILE A 233 -1.00 -4.31 -33.75
C ILE A 233 -2.21 -5.11 -34.25
N GLN A 234 -2.25 -6.39 -33.90
CA GLN A 234 -3.38 -7.28 -34.13
C GLN A 234 -4.03 -7.66 -32.79
N GLY A 235 -5.34 -7.47 -32.67
CA GLY A 235 -6.07 -7.70 -31.43
C GLY A 235 -5.75 -6.68 -30.34
N ILE A 236 -5.94 -7.06 -29.07
CA ILE A 236 -5.76 -6.18 -27.90
C ILE A 236 -4.48 -6.58 -27.14
N PRO A 237 -3.52 -5.67 -26.90
CA PRO A 237 -2.36 -5.96 -26.04
C PRO A 237 -2.80 -6.33 -24.63
N ARG A 238 -2.11 -7.28 -23.97
CA ARG A 238 -2.46 -7.81 -22.65
C ARG A 238 -1.29 -7.74 -21.68
N LEU A 239 -1.62 -7.50 -20.41
CA LEU A 239 -0.72 -7.71 -19.28
C LEU A 239 -0.97 -9.10 -18.69
N VAL A 240 0.07 -9.74 -18.17
CA VAL A 240 -0.04 -11.02 -17.46
C VAL A 240 1.04 -11.11 -16.38
N TYR A 241 0.66 -11.52 -15.18
CA TYR A 241 1.62 -11.81 -14.12
C TYR A 241 2.04 -13.28 -14.21
N PHE A 242 3.32 -13.52 -14.50
CA PHE A 242 3.88 -14.85 -14.71
C PHE A 242 5.33 -14.88 -14.19
N ASN A 243 5.71 -15.98 -13.52
CA ASN A 243 7.08 -16.17 -13.02
C ASN A 243 7.58 -15.00 -12.15
N ASN A 244 6.70 -14.53 -11.24
CA ASN A 244 6.92 -13.39 -10.34
C ASN A 244 7.30 -12.08 -11.05
N ARG A 245 6.83 -11.89 -12.29
CA ARG A 245 7.02 -10.67 -13.06
C ARG A 245 5.78 -10.33 -13.87
N LEU A 246 5.57 -9.03 -14.08
CA LEU A 246 4.55 -8.55 -15.02
C LEU A 246 5.10 -8.60 -16.44
N TYR A 247 4.41 -9.31 -17.32
CA TYR A 247 4.68 -9.37 -18.75
C TYR A 247 3.65 -8.56 -19.51
N PHE A 248 4.08 -8.04 -20.65
CA PHE A 248 3.27 -7.34 -21.62
C PHE A 248 3.42 -8.05 -22.96
N LEU A 249 2.27 -8.44 -23.54
CA LEU A 249 2.18 -9.30 -24.70
C LEU A 249 1.31 -8.65 -25.76
N TRP A 250 1.78 -8.64 -27.00
CA TRP A 250 1.03 -8.14 -28.15
C TRP A 250 1.44 -8.86 -29.43
N PHE A 251 0.62 -8.71 -30.47
CA PHE A 251 0.87 -9.29 -31.79
C PHE A 251 1.00 -8.18 -32.82
N GLU A 252 1.96 -8.29 -33.74
CA GLU A 252 2.12 -7.34 -34.85
C GLU A 252 2.09 -8.05 -36.20
N LYS A 253 1.37 -7.47 -37.16
CA LYS A 253 1.35 -7.89 -38.56
C LYS A 253 2.28 -7.01 -39.38
N ASN A 254 3.29 -7.62 -39.98
CA ASN A 254 4.27 -6.97 -40.84
C ASN A 254 4.34 -7.68 -42.20
N LYS A 255 4.72 -6.95 -43.26
CA LYS A 255 4.97 -7.56 -44.58
C LYS A 255 6.37 -8.16 -44.65
N GLY A 256 6.48 -9.42 -45.08
CA GLY A 256 7.71 -10.13 -45.38
C GLY A 256 7.99 -10.27 -46.88
N GLY A 257 9.28 -10.27 -47.28
CA GLY A 257 9.74 -10.53 -48.65
C GLY A 257 11.19 -10.08 -48.94
N ASN A 258 11.87 -10.72 -49.90
CA ASN A 258 13.22 -10.36 -50.38
C ASN A 258 13.15 -9.40 -51.58
N ALA A 259 13.89 -8.29 -51.53
CA ALA A 259 14.13 -7.39 -52.68
C ALA A 259 15.17 -7.95 -53.68
N THR A 260 15.04 -9.23 -54.07
CA THR A 260 15.89 -9.84 -55.09
C THR A 260 15.09 -10.74 -56.04
N GLY A 261 14.41 -10.09 -56.99
CA GLY A 261 14.23 -10.66 -58.33
C GLY A 261 12.84 -11.10 -58.78
N ASP A 262 11.82 -11.06 -57.92
CA ASP A 262 10.44 -11.32 -58.34
C ASP A 262 9.48 -10.49 -57.46
N GLU A 263 8.92 -9.41 -58.01
CA GLU A 263 8.06 -8.44 -57.28
C GLU A 263 6.69 -9.03 -56.86
N SER A 264 6.49 -10.35 -56.99
CA SER A 264 5.19 -11.01 -56.88
C SER A 264 4.92 -11.80 -55.59
N ASN A 265 5.91 -11.99 -54.70
CA ASN A 265 5.75 -12.81 -53.48
C ASN A 265 5.97 -12.00 -52.19
N THR A 266 5.14 -11.00 -51.94
CA THR A 266 4.99 -10.41 -50.61
C THR A 266 4.02 -11.26 -49.79
N TYR A 267 4.41 -11.64 -48.57
CA TYR A 267 3.55 -12.38 -47.64
C TYR A 267 3.44 -11.62 -46.32
N ASP A 268 2.39 -11.87 -45.54
CA ASP A 268 2.20 -11.26 -44.24
C ASP A 268 2.77 -12.17 -43.15
N ILE A 269 3.37 -11.56 -42.12
CA ILE A 269 3.92 -12.23 -40.94
C ILE A 269 3.25 -11.65 -39.71
N ILE A 270 2.63 -12.50 -38.90
CA ILE A 270 2.19 -12.12 -37.55
C ILE A 270 3.25 -12.59 -36.56
N THR A 271 3.77 -11.67 -35.75
CA THR A 271 4.78 -11.95 -34.72
C THR A 271 4.21 -11.66 -33.35
N ALA A 272 4.29 -12.62 -32.43
CA ALA A 272 4.00 -12.42 -31.02
C ALA A 272 5.22 -11.82 -30.34
N PHE A 273 5.03 -10.70 -29.65
CA PHE A 273 6.06 -10.02 -28.88
C PHE A 273 5.77 -10.12 -27.39
N SER A 274 6.85 -10.20 -26.60
CA SER A 274 6.81 -10.08 -25.16
C SER A 274 7.82 -9.05 -24.68
N SER A 275 7.45 -8.36 -23.60
CA SER A 275 8.35 -7.56 -22.78
C SER A 275 7.98 -7.83 -21.32
N TYR A 276 8.93 -7.73 -20.40
CA TYR A 276 8.67 -7.89 -18.98
C TYR A 276 9.14 -6.66 -18.22
N CYS A 277 8.45 -6.38 -17.12
CA CYS A 277 8.78 -5.34 -16.17
C CYS A 277 9.86 -5.84 -15.21
N ASP A 278 10.91 -5.06 -15.00
CA ASP A 278 11.92 -5.30 -13.98
C ASP A 278 11.46 -4.78 -12.59
N PHE A 279 12.27 -5.04 -11.56
CA PHE A 279 11.96 -4.58 -10.20
C PHE A 279 12.00 -3.05 -10.03
N ASN A 280 12.52 -2.30 -11.01
CA ASN A 280 12.58 -0.84 -11.02
C ASN A 280 11.45 -0.23 -11.88
N ASN A 281 10.43 -1.02 -12.24
CA ASN A 281 9.34 -0.63 -13.12
C ASN A 281 9.75 -0.25 -14.55
N ASN A 282 10.96 -0.63 -14.98
CA ASN A 282 11.41 -0.45 -16.36
C ASN A 282 11.08 -1.69 -17.19
N TRP A 283 10.70 -1.45 -18.44
CA TRP A 283 10.35 -2.50 -19.38
C TRP A 283 11.55 -2.95 -20.19
N ALA A 284 11.74 -4.26 -20.30
CA ALA A 284 12.77 -4.85 -21.15
C ALA A 284 12.48 -4.58 -22.63
N ALA A 285 13.51 -4.61 -23.46
CA ALA A 285 13.33 -4.46 -24.91
C ALA A 285 12.39 -5.56 -25.47
N PRO A 286 11.50 -5.22 -26.41
CA PRO A 286 10.61 -6.20 -27.06
C PRO A 286 11.36 -7.41 -27.61
N THR A 287 10.92 -8.60 -27.22
CA THR A 287 11.46 -9.87 -27.73
C THR A 287 10.40 -10.58 -28.56
N ALA A 288 10.75 -10.99 -29.78
CA ALA A 288 9.87 -11.80 -30.61
C ALA A 288 9.82 -13.24 -30.05
N VAL A 289 8.65 -13.66 -29.58
CA VAL A 289 8.40 -14.98 -28.99
C VAL A 289 8.29 -16.03 -30.10
N MET A 290 7.39 -15.80 -31.06
CA MET A 290 7.13 -16.70 -32.17
C MET A 290 6.50 -15.94 -33.34
N LYS A 291 6.59 -16.49 -34.55
CA LYS A 291 6.00 -15.90 -35.76
C LYS A 291 5.30 -16.95 -36.61
N ILE A 292 4.24 -16.52 -37.28
CA ILE A 292 3.52 -17.28 -38.31
C ILE A 292 3.49 -16.46 -39.61
N ASP A 293 3.45 -17.14 -40.76
CA ASP A 293 3.37 -16.51 -42.07
C ASP A 293 2.30 -17.15 -42.95
N ASN A 294 1.73 -16.38 -43.88
CA ASN A 294 0.76 -16.88 -44.86
C ASN A 294 1.40 -17.29 -46.19
N GLY A 295 2.72 -17.53 -46.23
CA GLY A 295 3.44 -17.90 -47.44
C GLY A 295 3.10 -19.32 -47.93
N LYS A 296 2.60 -20.19 -47.04
CA LYS A 296 2.12 -21.54 -47.36
C LYS A 296 0.61 -21.62 -47.17
N LYS A 297 -0.14 -21.58 -48.29
CA LYS A 297 -1.60 -21.72 -48.28
C LYS A 297 -2.05 -23.13 -47.87
N GLY A 298 -3.09 -23.22 -47.05
CA GLY A 298 -3.73 -24.44 -46.55
C GLY A 298 -3.51 -24.72 -45.06
N GLY A 299 -2.98 -23.78 -44.27
CA GLY A 299 -2.78 -23.92 -42.83
C GLY A 299 -3.98 -23.47 -42.00
N TYR A 300 -4.14 -24.00 -40.79
CA TYR A 300 -5.23 -23.58 -39.88
C TYR A 300 -5.07 -22.11 -39.41
N THR A 301 -3.88 -21.52 -39.55
CA THR A 301 -3.61 -20.12 -39.22
C THR A 301 -3.99 -19.13 -40.32
N ASP A 302 -4.30 -19.60 -41.54
CA ASP A 302 -4.44 -18.73 -42.72
C ASP A 302 -5.58 -17.72 -42.57
N GLN A 303 -6.68 -18.14 -41.93
CA GLN A 303 -7.86 -17.30 -41.70
C GLN A 303 -7.60 -16.15 -40.74
N LEU A 304 -6.57 -16.22 -39.88
CA LEU A 304 -6.17 -15.10 -39.02
C LEU A 304 -5.71 -13.88 -39.82
N PHE A 305 -5.09 -14.09 -40.98
CA PHE A 305 -4.57 -13.00 -41.80
C PHE A 305 -5.66 -12.24 -42.56
N GLU A 306 -6.84 -12.87 -42.72
CA GLU A 306 -8.01 -12.36 -43.44
C GLU A 306 -9.15 -11.93 -42.49
N SER A 307 -9.11 -12.37 -41.22
CA SER A 307 -10.13 -12.07 -40.21
C SER A 307 -10.18 -10.58 -39.88
N LEU A 308 -11.40 -10.07 -39.70
CA LEU A 308 -11.66 -8.69 -39.29
C LEU A 308 -11.81 -8.57 -37.77
N ASN A 309 -12.14 -9.66 -37.08
CA ASN A 309 -12.38 -9.69 -35.64
C ASN A 309 -11.35 -10.59 -34.95
N LEU A 310 -10.20 -10.01 -34.62
CA LEU A 310 -9.14 -10.70 -33.88
C LEU A 310 -9.24 -10.42 -32.38
N ASN A 311 -9.16 -11.48 -31.58
CA ASN A 311 -9.24 -11.44 -30.13
C ASN A 311 -7.95 -11.98 -29.50
N THR A 312 -7.65 -11.55 -28.28
CA THR A 312 -6.43 -11.94 -27.55
C THR A 312 -6.73 -12.53 -26.19
N LEU A 313 -6.00 -13.59 -25.85
CA LEU A 313 -6.02 -14.24 -24.54
C LEU A 313 -4.59 -14.32 -24.01
N ALA A 314 -4.38 -13.98 -22.74
CA ALA A 314 -3.15 -14.23 -22.01
C ALA A 314 -3.51 -14.68 -20.59
N ILE A 315 -3.34 -15.98 -20.31
CA ILE A 315 -3.71 -16.57 -19.02
C ILE A 315 -2.58 -17.45 -18.52
N TYR A 316 -2.26 -17.29 -17.24
CA TYR A 316 -1.38 -18.19 -16.52
C TYR A 316 -2.19 -19.32 -15.86
N ASN A 317 -1.88 -20.56 -16.22
CA ASN A 317 -2.42 -21.74 -15.55
C ASN A 317 -1.51 -22.14 -14.39
N GLN A 318 -1.96 -21.95 -13.15
CA GLN A 318 -1.20 -22.30 -11.95
C GLN A 318 -0.97 -23.81 -11.81
N THR A 319 -1.93 -24.64 -12.22
CA THR A 319 -1.87 -26.10 -12.09
C THR A 319 -0.76 -26.69 -12.96
N GLN A 320 -0.63 -26.20 -14.19
CA GLN A 320 0.37 -26.70 -15.14
C GLN A 320 1.66 -25.85 -15.16
N ASN A 321 1.65 -24.69 -14.51
CA ASN A 321 2.71 -23.68 -14.56
C ASN A 321 3.07 -23.28 -16.01
N ILE A 322 2.03 -23.05 -16.81
CA ILE A 322 2.14 -22.69 -18.23
C ILE A 322 1.38 -21.37 -18.46
N LEU A 323 2.03 -20.44 -19.14
CA LEU A 323 1.40 -19.24 -19.69
C LEU A 323 0.90 -19.53 -21.11
N THR A 324 -0.40 -19.43 -21.32
CA THR A 324 -1.04 -19.58 -22.63
C THR A 324 -1.37 -18.21 -23.20
N VAL A 325 -0.81 -17.89 -24.36
CA VAL A 325 -1.04 -16.64 -25.09
C VAL A 325 -1.63 -16.98 -26.46
N SER A 326 -2.76 -16.41 -26.81
CA SER A 326 -3.47 -16.72 -28.06
C SER A 326 -3.97 -15.48 -28.77
N LEU A 327 -3.77 -15.44 -30.10
CA LEU A 327 -4.51 -14.58 -31.01
C LEU A 327 -5.47 -15.46 -31.81
N TYR A 328 -6.77 -15.23 -31.73
CA TYR A 328 -7.76 -16.09 -32.38
C TYR A 328 -8.85 -15.29 -33.11
N SER A 329 -9.38 -15.90 -34.16
CA SER A 329 -10.49 -15.33 -34.93
C SER A 329 -11.81 -15.48 -34.16
N GLY A 330 -12.54 -14.37 -34.03
CA GLY A 330 -13.92 -14.34 -33.58
C GLY A 330 -14.95 -14.47 -34.73
N ASP A 331 -14.50 -14.59 -35.98
CA ASP A 331 -15.38 -14.71 -37.14
C ASP A 331 -15.99 -16.12 -37.22
N LEU A 332 -17.30 -16.19 -37.55
CA LEU A 332 -18.08 -17.43 -37.53
C LEU A 332 -18.01 -18.17 -38.87
N ASP A 333 -17.55 -19.42 -38.84
CA ASP A 333 -17.68 -20.36 -39.95
C ASP A 333 -18.93 -21.22 -39.74
N SER A 334 -20.06 -20.89 -40.40
CA SER A 334 -21.32 -21.70 -40.57
C SER A 334 -22.52 -21.48 -39.62
N GLU A 335 -23.70 -21.96 -40.07
CA GLU A 335 -25.06 -21.72 -39.54
C GLU A 335 -25.39 -22.43 -38.20
N ASP A 336 -24.59 -23.41 -37.75
CA ASP A 336 -24.74 -24.05 -36.43
C ASP A 336 -23.74 -23.45 -35.43
N GLU A 337 -24.08 -22.26 -34.92
CA GLU A 337 -23.15 -21.39 -34.19
C GLU A 337 -22.53 -21.96 -32.90
N ASN A 338 -23.12 -22.96 -32.25
CA ASN A 338 -22.69 -23.38 -30.91
C ASN A 338 -21.82 -24.65 -30.89
N SER A 339 -21.92 -25.52 -31.89
CA SER A 339 -21.17 -26.79 -31.89
C SER A 339 -19.74 -26.61 -32.37
N VAL A 340 -19.51 -25.80 -33.41
CA VAL A 340 -18.17 -25.59 -34.00
C VAL A 340 -17.25 -24.76 -33.08
N LYS A 341 -17.81 -23.79 -32.33
CA LYS A 341 -17.04 -22.89 -31.44
C LYS A 341 -16.31 -23.61 -30.29
N LEU A 342 -16.90 -24.68 -29.75
CA LEU A 342 -16.26 -25.45 -28.67
C LEU A 342 -15.20 -26.43 -29.18
N MET A 343 -15.22 -26.78 -30.47
CA MET A 343 -14.33 -27.78 -31.06
C MET A 343 -12.97 -27.22 -31.52
N GLY A 344 -12.82 -25.89 -31.59
CA GLY A 344 -11.57 -25.22 -31.96
C GLY A 344 -11.74 -23.88 -32.66
N TYR A 345 -10.67 -23.10 -32.70
CA TYR A 345 -10.62 -21.81 -33.40
C TYR A 345 -9.51 -21.80 -34.44
N HIS A 346 -9.59 -20.86 -35.38
CA HIS A 346 -8.42 -20.41 -36.11
C HIS A 346 -7.61 -19.52 -35.18
N ASP A 347 -6.47 -20.02 -34.70
CA ASP A 347 -5.71 -19.41 -33.61
C ASP A 347 -4.20 -19.46 -33.82
N PHE A 348 -3.50 -18.53 -33.17
CA PHE A 348 -2.07 -18.52 -33.01
C PHE A 348 -1.79 -18.58 -31.50
N THR A 349 -1.87 -19.80 -30.96
CA THR A 349 -1.67 -20.07 -29.54
C THR A 349 -0.26 -20.54 -29.25
N ILE A 350 0.34 -19.95 -28.21
CA ILE A 350 1.69 -20.21 -27.73
C ILE A 350 1.59 -20.56 -26.25
N ASN A 351 2.10 -21.73 -25.88
CA ASN A 351 2.35 -22.09 -24.50
C ASN A 351 3.81 -21.76 -24.16
N ILE A 352 4.00 -21.05 -23.05
CA ILE A 352 5.29 -20.67 -22.51
C ILE A 352 5.41 -21.35 -21.14
N ASP A 353 6.38 -22.26 -21.00
CA ASP A 353 6.64 -22.92 -19.72
C ASP A 353 7.45 -22.03 -18.77
N TYR A 354 7.60 -22.47 -17.52
CA TYR A 354 8.41 -21.81 -16.50
C TYR A 354 9.86 -21.50 -16.95
N TRP A 355 10.43 -22.34 -17.82
CA TRP A 355 11.78 -22.18 -18.37
C TRP A 355 11.81 -21.32 -19.65
N SER A 356 10.72 -20.61 -19.95
CA SER A 356 10.53 -19.77 -21.13
C SER A 356 10.64 -20.53 -22.46
N LYS A 357 10.43 -21.85 -22.45
CA LYS A 357 10.34 -22.64 -23.67
C LYS A 357 8.96 -22.42 -24.28
N THR A 358 8.97 -21.98 -25.54
CA THR A 358 7.76 -21.68 -26.29
C THR A 358 7.36 -22.87 -27.16
N GLN A 359 6.09 -23.25 -27.11
CA GLN A 359 5.51 -24.27 -27.98
C GLN A 359 4.25 -23.73 -28.65
N GLN A 360 4.16 -23.87 -29.97
CA GLN A 360 2.91 -23.60 -30.68
C GLN A 360 1.93 -24.75 -30.41
N VAL A 361 0.71 -24.42 -30.03
CA VAL A 361 -0.37 -25.37 -29.76
C VAL A 361 -1.60 -24.93 -30.54
N GLU A 362 -2.38 -25.89 -31.04
CA GLU A 362 -3.64 -25.61 -31.73
C GLU A 362 -4.79 -25.68 -30.71
N ALA A 363 -5.69 -24.69 -30.71
CA ALA A 363 -6.90 -24.77 -29.90
C ALA A 363 -7.85 -25.87 -30.38
N LYS A 364 -7.76 -26.25 -31.65
CA LYS A 364 -8.61 -27.29 -32.25
C LYS A 364 -8.23 -28.68 -31.73
N SER A 365 -9.24 -29.48 -31.40
CA SER A 365 -9.01 -30.87 -31.01
C SER A 365 -8.43 -31.69 -32.17
N ALA A 366 -7.42 -32.51 -31.85
CA ALA A 366 -6.75 -33.40 -32.79
C ALA A 366 -7.69 -34.44 -33.41
N ASP A 367 -8.70 -34.89 -32.65
CA ASP A 367 -9.66 -35.90 -33.08
C ASP A 367 -10.89 -35.28 -33.76
N GLY A 368 -11.03 -33.95 -33.70
CA GLY A 368 -12.16 -33.20 -34.28
C GLY A 368 -13.52 -33.51 -33.64
N ILE A 369 -13.55 -34.21 -32.51
CA ILE A 369 -14.76 -34.63 -31.78
C ILE A 369 -14.73 -34.15 -30.32
N SER A 370 -13.58 -34.22 -29.65
CA SER A 370 -13.43 -33.78 -28.26
C SER A 370 -13.28 -32.25 -28.15
N ILE A 371 -13.73 -31.67 -27.04
CA ILE A 371 -13.49 -30.26 -26.69
C ILE A 371 -12.09 -30.18 -26.09
N SER A 372 -11.25 -29.25 -26.56
CA SER A 372 -9.94 -29.02 -25.95
C SER A 372 -10.09 -28.04 -24.79
N GLN A 373 -9.26 -28.17 -23.75
CA GLN A 373 -9.27 -27.22 -22.63
C GLN A 373 -9.02 -25.78 -23.10
N ILE A 374 -8.18 -25.61 -24.12
CA ILE A 374 -7.86 -24.31 -24.71
C ILE A 374 -9.07 -23.76 -25.48
N SER A 375 -9.81 -24.58 -26.23
CA SER A 375 -11.00 -24.11 -26.95
C SER A 375 -12.12 -23.70 -26.01
N GLU A 376 -12.30 -24.41 -24.89
CA GLU A 376 -13.25 -24.02 -23.86
C GLU A 376 -12.86 -22.70 -23.16
N LEU A 377 -11.58 -22.55 -22.81
CA LEU A 377 -11.04 -21.31 -22.25
C LEU A 377 -11.22 -20.14 -23.21
N LEU A 378 -10.88 -20.30 -24.49
CA LEU A 378 -11.08 -19.27 -25.51
C LEU A 378 -12.57 -18.91 -25.65
N PHE A 379 -13.47 -19.90 -25.60
CA PHE A 379 -14.91 -19.69 -25.69
C PHE A 379 -15.49 -18.88 -24.53
N GLN A 380 -14.99 -19.05 -23.31
CA GLN A 380 -15.43 -18.27 -22.13
C GLN A 380 -15.27 -16.76 -22.38
N TYR A 381 -14.15 -16.36 -22.98
CA TYR A 381 -13.86 -14.97 -23.32
C TYR A 381 -14.46 -14.52 -24.68
N LEU A 382 -15.30 -15.36 -25.31
CA LEU A 382 -15.87 -15.16 -26.66
C LEU A 382 -17.41 -15.07 -26.69
N GLN A 383 -18.14 -15.69 -25.75
CA GLN A 383 -19.60 -15.92 -25.86
C GLN A 383 -20.47 -14.67 -26.18
N ASN A 384 -20.99 -14.61 -27.42
CA ASN A 384 -22.22 -13.96 -27.93
C ASN A 384 -22.90 -12.87 -27.07
N GLY A 385 -22.22 -11.74 -26.86
CA GLY A 385 -22.82 -10.41 -26.69
C GLY A 385 -22.24 -9.47 -27.76
N GLU A 386 -22.76 -8.26 -27.96
CA GLU A 386 -22.26 -7.31 -28.98
C GLU A 386 -20.71 -7.35 -29.05
N ARG A 387 -20.22 -7.75 -30.22
CA ARG A 387 -18.92 -8.43 -30.43
C ARG A 387 -17.64 -7.73 -29.89
N PRO A 388 -17.60 -6.43 -29.55
CA PRO A 388 -16.43 -5.82 -28.86
C PRO A 388 -16.44 -5.94 -27.32
N GLY A 389 -17.57 -6.25 -26.68
CA GLY A 389 -17.74 -6.05 -25.23
C GLY A 389 -16.95 -7.01 -24.33
N LYS A 390 -16.83 -8.28 -24.71
CA LYS A 390 -16.26 -9.32 -23.83
C LYS A 390 -14.73 -9.41 -23.79
N GLN A 391 -14.03 -8.79 -24.74
CA GLN A 391 -12.58 -8.59 -24.62
C GLN A 391 -12.22 -7.65 -23.46
N LYS A 392 -13.20 -6.95 -22.89
CA LYS A 392 -13.04 -6.10 -21.70
C LYS A 392 -13.24 -6.86 -20.38
N ILE A 393 -13.56 -8.16 -20.41
CA ILE A 393 -13.54 -9.02 -19.21
C ILE A 393 -12.10 -9.12 -18.71
N ILE A 394 -11.91 -8.98 -17.41
CA ILE A 394 -10.61 -9.16 -16.78
C ILE A 394 -10.20 -10.63 -16.91
N GLN A 395 -9.03 -10.85 -17.51
CA GLN A 395 -8.44 -12.18 -17.58
C GLN A 395 -7.72 -12.42 -16.25
N SER A 396 -8.00 -13.53 -15.58
CA SER A 396 -7.35 -13.86 -14.31
C SER A 396 -6.40 -15.03 -14.47
N VAL A 397 -5.56 -15.21 -13.45
CA VAL A 397 -4.94 -16.51 -13.20
C VAL A 397 -6.03 -17.56 -13.06
N ALA A 398 -5.79 -18.73 -13.66
CA ALA A 398 -6.76 -19.81 -13.68
C ALA A 398 -6.12 -21.11 -13.17
N SER A 399 -6.91 -21.92 -12.48
CA SER A 399 -6.56 -23.28 -12.06
C SER A 399 -7.31 -24.27 -12.94
N VAL A 400 -7.03 -24.23 -14.25
CA VAL A 400 -7.77 -25.05 -15.23
C VAL A 400 -7.27 -26.48 -15.20
N GLY A 401 -8.20 -27.42 -15.01
CA GLY A 401 -7.94 -28.85 -15.15
C GLY A 401 -7.57 -29.59 -13.87
N ALA A 402 -7.63 -28.95 -12.70
CA ALA A 402 -7.56 -29.62 -11.40
C ALA A 402 -8.93 -30.25 -11.06
N PHE A 403 -8.95 -31.44 -10.45
CA PHE A 403 -10.19 -31.99 -9.90
C PHE A 403 -10.44 -31.39 -8.51
N ILE A 404 -11.64 -30.84 -8.31
CA ILE A 404 -12.08 -30.31 -7.01
C ILE A 404 -13.17 -31.21 -6.42
N PRO A 405 -13.22 -31.39 -5.08
CA PRO A 405 -14.31 -32.08 -4.42
C PRO A 405 -15.59 -31.25 -4.58
N SER A 406 -16.54 -31.78 -5.34
CA SER A 406 -17.80 -31.13 -5.70
C SER A 406 -19.00 -31.61 -4.88
N GLY A 407 -18.89 -32.79 -4.27
CA GLY A 407 -19.94 -33.34 -3.41
C GLY A 407 -19.43 -34.43 -2.49
N ILE A 408 -19.98 -34.46 -1.27
CA ILE A 408 -19.81 -35.54 -0.30
C ILE A 408 -21.19 -35.93 0.22
N GLN A 409 -21.54 -37.21 0.06
CA GLN A 409 -22.85 -37.73 0.46
C GLN A 409 -22.72 -39.10 1.12
N LEU A 410 -23.52 -39.36 2.15
CA LEU A 410 -23.57 -40.67 2.79
C LEU A 410 -24.25 -41.70 1.86
N SER A 411 -23.51 -42.75 1.50
CA SER A 411 -23.90 -43.83 0.58
C SER A 411 -24.66 -44.94 1.32
N GLY A 412 -25.90 -44.67 1.75
CA GLY A 412 -26.75 -45.67 2.42
C GLY A 412 -26.41 -45.92 3.90
N ALA A 413 -27.32 -46.61 4.60
CA ALA A 413 -27.40 -46.65 6.07
C ALA A 413 -26.12 -47.14 6.77
N GLU A 414 -25.80 -46.47 7.88
CA GLU A 414 -24.72 -46.85 8.81
C GLU A 414 -24.83 -48.32 9.18
N HIS A 415 -23.72 -49.05 9.04
CA HIS A 415 -23.65 -50.41 9.56
C HIS A 415 -23.09 -50.33 10.97
N ASP A 416 -23.84 -50.82 11.94
CA ASP A 416 -23.45 -50.76 13.34
C ASP A 416 -23.82 -52.06 14.08
N ASN A 417 -22.80 -52.87 14.38
CA ASN A 417 -22.96 -54.08 15.17
C ASN A 417 -22.80 -53.85 16.68
N PHE A 418 -22.58 -52.60 17.11
CA PHE A 418 -22.44 -52.18 18.51
C PHE A 418 -23.71 -51.52 19.08
N ASN A 419 -24.86 -51.62 18.39
CA ASN A 419 -26.18 -51.16 18.87
C ASN A 419 -26.23 -49.67 19.30
N GLY A 420 -25.52 -48.79 18.59
CA GLY A 420 -25.49 -47.35 18.81
C GLY A 420 -24.48 -46.88 19.86
N GLN A 421 -23.62 -47.77 20.37
CA GLN A 421 -22.59 -47.40 21.36
C GLN A 421 -21.44 -46.58 20.75
N ILE A 422 -21.26 -46.61 19.43
CA ILE A 422 -20.25 -45.85 18.71
C ILE A 422 -20.94 -44.94 17.69
N SER A 423 -20.61 -43.65 17.69
CA SER A 423 -21.09 -42.68 16.71
C SER A 423 -19.91 -42.11 15.92
N LEU A 424 -19.91 -42.31 14.60
CA LEU A 424 -18.83 -41.90 13.71
C LEU A 424 -18.93 -40.39 13.34
N PRO A 425 -17.79 -39.71 13.09
CA PRO A 425 -17.79 -38.31 12.67
C PRO A 425 -18.47 -38.12 11.31
N THR A 426 -19.16 -36.99 11.14
CA THR A 426 -19.70 -36.58 9.83
C THR A 426 -18.65 -35.87 9.00
N LEU A 427 -18.43 -36.30 7.76
CA LEU A 427 -17.51 -35.64 6.83
C LEU A 427 -18.22 -34.56 6.01
N ASN A 428 -17.52 -33.47 5.74
CA ASN A 428 -17.94 -32.39 4.84
C ASN A 428 -16.83 -32.07 3.81
N LEU A 429 -17.07 -31.12 2.90
CA LEU A 429 -16.12 -30.77 1.84
C LEU A 429 -14.76 -30.27 2.36
N SER A 430 -14.71 -29.64 3.54
CA SER A 430 -13.45 -29.16 4.13
C SER A 430 -12.51 -30.30 4.59
N ASN A 431 -13.06 -31.51 4.78
CA ASN A 431 -12.29 -32.71 5.13
C ASN A 431 -11.55 -33.32 3.94
N VAL A 432 -11.86 -32.92 2.70
CA VAL A 432 -11.32 -33.52 1.48
C VAL A 432 -10.45 -32.52 0.73
N ARG A 433 -9.24 -32.93 0.36
CA ARG A 433 -8.33 -32.15 -0.49
C ARG A 433 -7.83 -33.01 -1.64
N CYS A 434 -7.58 -32.37 -2.78
CA CYS A 434 -7.01 -33.02 -3.95
C CYS A 434 -5.69 -32.33 -4.31
N GLU A 435 -4.68 -33.12 -4.62
CA GLU A 435 -3.38 -32.65 -5.06
C GLU A 435 -3.01 -33.37 -6.36
N VAL A 436 -2.60 -32.63 -7.38
CA VAL A 436 -2.09 -33.23 -8.62
C VAL A 436 -0.59 -33.40 -8.46
N ASP A 437 -0.08 -34.61 -8.69
CA ASP A 437 1.35 -34.90 -8.63
C ASP A 437 2.07 -34.21 -9.78
N SER A 438 2.92 -33.24 -9.43
CA SER A 438 3.67 -32.40 -10.38
C SER A 438 4.59 -33.16 -11.35
N TYR A 439 4.95 -34.42 -11.07
CA TYR A 439 5.89 -35.19 -11.89
C TYR A 439 5.23 -36.18 -12.85
N ASP A 440 4.13 -36.83 -12.44
CA ASP A 440 3.45 -37.84 -13.27
C ASP A 440 2.09 -37.38 -13.78
N GLY A 441 1.46 -36.34 -13.19
CA GLY A 441 0.13 -35.88 -13.59
C GLY A 441 -1.02 -36.76 -13.07
N GLY A 442 -0.78 -37.63 -12.10
CA GLY A 442 -1.76 -38.37 -11.31
C GLY A 442 -2.36 -37.52 -10.19
N LEU A 443 -3.50 -37.96 -9.64
CA LEU A 443 -4.26 -37.23 -8.62
C LEU A 443 -4.15 -37.95 -7.27
N LYS A 444 -3.73 -37.27 -6.22
CA LYS A 444 -3.78 -37.72 -4.83
C LYS A 444 -4.94 -37.04 -4.11
N ILE A 445 -5.79 -37.83 -3.49
CA ILE A 445 -6.94 -37.37 -2.72
C ILE A 445 -6.64 -37.62 -1.25
N HIS A 446 -6.65 -36.57 -0.46
CA HIS A 446 -6.44 -36.58 0.98
C HIS A 446 -7.78 -36.39 1.68
N VAL A 447 -8.10 -37.28 2.61
CA VAL A 447 -9.30 -37.19 3.44
C VAL A 447 -8.89 -37.20 4.91
N SER A 448 -9.17 -36.11 5.62
CA SER A 448 -8.89 -35.95 7.04
C SER A 448 -10.13 -36.24 7.85
N ILE A 449 -10.12 -37.37 8.57
CA ILE A 449 -11.24 -37.87 9.38
C ILE A 449 -10.96 -37.52 10.84
N PRO A 450 -11.80 -36.71 11.51
CA PRO A 450 -11.61 -36.34 12.92
C PRO A 450 -11.63 -37.54 13.88
N GLU A 451 -10.71 -37.58 14.85
CA GLU A 451 -10.70 -38.61 15.88
C GLU A 451 -11.67 -38.26 17.04
N THR A 452 -12.95 -38.55 16.85
CA THR A 452 -14.01 -38.16 17.80
C THR A 452 -14.59 -39.32 18.62
N VAL A 453 -14.10 -40.55 18.45
CA VAL A 453 -14.69 -41.75 19.06
C VAL A 453 -13.85 -42.21 20.25
N ASP A 454 -14.52 -42.41 21.39
CA ASP A 454 -13.95 -43.06 22.56
C ASP A 454 -14.48 -44.50 22.66
N THR A 455 -13.60 -45.49 22.54
CA THR A 455 -14.00 -46.90 22.55
C THR A 455 -14.08 -47.49 23.95
N ARG A 456 -13.71 -46.76 25.01
CA ARG A 456 -13.68 -47.27 26.40
C ARG A 456 -15.05 -47.58 26.96
N ASP A 457 -16.07 -46.89 26.47
CA ASP A 457 -17.46 -47.05 26.90
C ASP A 457 -18.21 -48.18 26.18
N VAL A 458 -17.55 -48.88 25.25
CA VAL A 458 -18.14 -49.94 24.43
C VAL A 458 -18.00 -51.29 25.13
N THR A 459 -19.12 -52.00 25.27
CA THR A 459 -19.13 -53.29 25.98
C THR A 459 -18.77 -54.44 25.04
N VAL A 460 -17.51 -54.89 25.07
CA VAL A 460 -17.02 -56.06 24.32
C VAL A 460 -16.83 -57.26 25.24
N THR A 461 -17.28 -58.46 24.82
CA THR A 461 -17.35 -59.66 25.70
C THR A 461 -16.12 -60.56 25.68
N ASP A 462 -15.18 -60.32 24.75
CA ASP A 462 -14.01 -61.17 24.51
C ASP A 462 -12.71 -60.35 24.55
N SER A 463 -11.55 -60.99 24.72
CA SER A 463 -10.24 -60.31 24.67
C SER A 463 -9.78 -60.07 23.23
N GLY A 464 -9.58 -58.82 22.84
CA GLY A 464 -9.21 -58.39 21.48
C GLY A 464 -8.57 -57.00 21.44
N THR A 465 -8.39 -56.46 20.23
CA THR A 465 -7.89 -55.10 19.99
C THR A 465 -8.80 -54.34 19.03
N TRP A 466 -8.82 -53.01 19.16
CA TRP A 466 -9.53 -52.13 18.24
C TRP A 466 -8.67 -51.83 17.01
N PHE A 467 -9.35 -51.72 15.87
CA PHE A 467 -8.76 -51.25 14.62
C PHE A 467 -9.59 -50.11 14.06
N PHE A 468 -8.96 -48.99 13.75
CA PHE A 468 -9.53 -47.99 12.86
C PHE A 468 -9.09 -48.29 11.44
N MET A 469 -10.04 -48.35 10.51
CA MET A 469 -9.78 -48.74 9.12
C MET A 469 -10.51 -47.84 8.14
N ALA A 470 -9.91 -47.63 6.97
CA ALA A 470 -10.54 -46.98 5.84
C ALA A 470 -10.31 -47.75 4.53
N PHE A 471 -11.36 -47.90 3.73
CA PHE A 471 -11.38 -48.61 2.47
C PHE A 471 -11.91 -47.73 1.34
N CYS A 472 -11.41 -47.95 0.12
CA CYS A 472 -11.75 -47.17 -1.06
C CYS A 472 -12.14 -48.08 -2.23
N SER A 473 -13.16 -47.71 -3.00
CA SER A 473 -13.64 -48.45 -4.17
C SER A 473 -14.24 -47.51 -5.23
N ASP A 474 -14.24 -47.94 -6.50
CA ASP A 474 -14.95 -47.25 -7.60
C ASP A 474 -16.45 -47.62 -7.66
N SER A 475 -16.89 -48.53 -6.78
CA SER A 475 -18.27 -48.99 -6.69
C SER A 475 -18.74 -49.05 -5.22
N PRO A 476 -20.07 -49.00 -4.97
CA PRO A 476 -20.62 -49.07 -3.61
C PRO A 476 -20.17 -50.31 -2.84
N ALA A 477 -20.29 -50.26 -1.50
CA ALA A 477 -19.82 -51.30 -0.57
C ALA A 477 -18.29 -51.46 -0.53
N SER A 478 -17.59 -50.32 -0.50
CA SER A 478 -16.15 -50.18 -0.32
C SER A 478 -15.61 -50.89 0.92
N TRP A 479 -16.39 -51.00 2.00
CA TRP A 479 -15.95 -51.70 3.22
C TRP A 479 -15.68 -53.19 3.00
N VAL A 480 -16.43 -53.82 2.10
CA VAL A 480 -16.34 -55.27 1.83
C VAL A 480 -15.51 -55.56 0.58
N ASN A 481 -15.69 -54.74 -0.46
CA ASN A 481 -15.12 -54.98 -1.79
C ASN A 481 -13.98 -54.01 -2.15
N GLY A 482 -13.68 -53.03 -1.30
CA GLY A 482 -12.69 -52.00 -1.55
C GLY A 482 -11.27 -52.37 -1.12
N GLU A 483 -10.32 -51.57 -1.57
CA GLU A 483 -8.93 -51.67 -1.17
C GLU A 483 -8.71 -50.94 0.16
N GLU A 484 -7.99 -51.56 1.08
CA GLU A 484 -7.57 -50.95 2.34
C GLU A 484 -6.59 -49.78 2.06
N ARG A 485 -6.90 -48.60 2.61
CA ARG A 485 -6.08 -47.39 2.46
C ARG A 485 -5.46 -46.93 3.76
N TYR A 486 -6.08 -47.24 4.89
CA TYR A 486 -5.59 -46.87 6.20
C TYR A 486 -5.93 -47.95 7.22
N ARG A 487 -5.00 -48.18 8.14
CA ARG A 487 -5.15 -49.10 9.27
C ARG A 487 -4.34 -48.59 10.44
N GLU A 488 -5.01 -48.47 11.57
CA GLU A 488 -4.39 -48.21 12.86
C GLU A 488 -4.90 -49.22 13.89
N GLN A 489 -4.02 -49.68 14.77
CA GLN A 489 -4.33 -50.69 15.77
C GLN A 489 -4.02 -50.15 17.15
N GLU A 490 -5.01 -50.14 18.01
CA GLU A 490 -4.87 -49.70 19.40
C GLU A 490 -5.56 -50.65 20.37
N SER A 491 -5.11 -50.61 21.63
CA SER A 491 -5.82 -51.31 22.71
C SER A 491 -7.16 -50.64 23.00
N GLU A 492 -7.22 -49.31 22.95
CA GLU A 492 -8.38 -48.45 23.15
C GLU A 492 -8.13 -47.15 22.37
N PHE A 493 -9.12 -46.61 21.66
CA PHE A 493 -9.08 -45.26 21.08
C PHE A 493 -9.72 -44.25 22.04
N ILE A 494 -9.09 -43.09 22.20
CA ILE A 494 -9.55 -41.99 23.05
C ILE A 494 -9.81 -40.78 22.15
N ALA A 495 -11.02 -40.22 22.21
CA ALA A 495 -11.37 -39.06 21.39
C ALA A 495 -10.41 -37.88 21.62
N ASN A 496 -9.76 -37.42 20.56
CA ASN A 496 -8.85 -36.27 20.55
C ASN A 496 -9.25 -35.30 19.43
N PRO A 497 -10.03 -34.24 19.72
CA PRO A 497 -10.56 -33.32 18.71
C PRO A 497 -9.49 -32.55 17.91
N SER A 498 -8.22 -32.60 18.32
CA SER A 498 -7.11 -31.91 17.68
C SER A 498 -6.36 -32.79 16.66
N GLU A 499 -6.66 -34.09 16.62
CA GLU A 499 -6.01 -35.07 15.75
C GLU A 499 -6.99 -35.64 14.71
N ASN A 500 -6.45 -35.96 13.53
CA ASN A 500 -7.21 -36.47 12.39
C ASN A 500 -6.51 -37.70 11.80
N PHE A 501 -7.28 -38.74 11.47
CA PHE A 501 -6.83 -39.85 10.64
C PHE A 501 -6.77 -39.39 9.18
N ASN A 502 -5.58 -39.42 8.59
CA ASN A 502 -5.34 -38.95 7.23
C ASN A 502 -5.31 -40.12 6.25
N VAL A 503 -6.34 -40.24 5.43
CA VAL A 503 -6.45 -41.26 4.38
C VAL A 503 -6.01 -40.66 3.05
N SER A 504 -5.18 -41.38 2.29
CA SER A 504 -4.77 -40.97 0.94
C SER A 504 -5.18 -41.99 -0.11
N VAL A 505 -5.68 -41.50 -1.24
CA VAL A 505 -6.07 -42.31 -2.41
C VAL A 505 -5.33 -41.76 -3.62
N GLN A 506 -4.64 -42.62 -4.38
CA GLN A 506 -3.90 -42.23 -5.57
C GLN A 506 -4.61 -42.73 -6.84
N VAL A 507 -4.85 -41.82 -7.77
CA VAL A 507 -5.32 -42.07 -9.13
C VAL A 507 -4.14 -41.86 -10.08
N MET A 508 -3.76 -42.90 -10.82
CA MET A 508 -2.58 -42.88 -11.69
C MET A 508 -2.80 -41.99 -12.92
N HIS A 509 -1.73 -41.42 -13.48
CA HIS A 509 -1.81 -40.54 -14.67
C HIS A 509 -2.51 -41.14 -15.90
N ASN A 510 -2.38 -42.46 -16.10
CA ASN A 510 -2.95 -43.15 -17.26
C ASN A 510 -4.40 -43.61 -17.04
N ASP A 511 -5.03 -43.18 -15.95
CA ASP A 511 -6.37 -43.58 -15.58
C ASP A 511 -7.41 -42.83 -16.42
N GLU A 512 -8.38 -43.56 -16.97
CA GLU A 512 -9.45 -42.98 -17.80
C GLU A 512 -10.27 -41.93 -17.04
N ARG A 513 -10.33 -42.00 -15.70
CA ARG A 513 -11.00 -41.00 -14.84
C ARG A 513 -10.47 -39.59 -15.03
N LEU A 514 -9.18 -39.43 -15.31
CA LEU A 514 -8.56 -38.11 -15.53
C LEU A 514 -8.98 -37.46 -16.86
N SER A 515 -9.58 -38.23 -17.77
CA SER A 515 -10.16 -37.74 -19.01
C SER A 515 -11.66 -37.40 -18.92
N MET A 516 -12.31 -37.74 -17.79
CA MET A 516 -13.73 -37.48 -17.56
C MET A 516 -13.94 -36.08 -16.95
N ASP A 517 -15.12 -35.50 -17.17
CA ASP A 517 -15.50 -34.20 -16.59
C ASP A 517 -15.79 -34.30 -15.09
N SER A 518 -16.26 -35.47 -14.64
CA SER A 518 -16.50 -35.78 -13.23
C SER A 518 -16.39 -37.28 -12.98
N PHE A 519 -15.92 -37.67 -11.80
CA PHE A 519 -15.94 -39.05 -11.34
C PHE A 519 -16.24 -39.13 -9.84
N SER A 520 -16.66 -40.30 -9.36
CA SER A 520 -16.95 -40.51 -7.94
C SER A 520 -16.12 -41.67 -7.37
N ILE A 521 -15.75 -41.56 -6.11
CA ILE A 521 -15.06 -42.59 -5.32
C ILE A 521 -15.90 -42.88 -4.08
N TYR A 522 -16.02 -44.16 -3.72
CA TYR A 522 -16.65 -44.61 -2.49
C TYR A 522 -15.58 -44.84 -1.43
N LEU A 523 -15.64 -44.07 -0.34
CA LEU A 523 -14.77 -44.19 0.82
C LEU A 523 -15.60 -44.66 2.01
N SER A 524 -15.22 -45.77 2.63
CA SER A 524 -15.76 -46.18 3.93
C SER A 524 -14.69 -46.14 5.00
N PHE A 525 -15.09 -45.78 6.21
CA PHE A 525 -14.22 -45.82 7.37
C PHE A 525 -15.02 -46.21 8.61
N GLY A 526 -14.32 -46.72 9.61
CA GLY A 526 -14.98 -47.26 10.78
C GLY A 526 -14.05 -47.96 11.76
N TYR A 527 -14.65 -48.41 12.86
CA TYR A 527 -13.98 -49.15 13.90
C TYR A 527 -14.37 -50.63 13.84
N LEU A 528 -13.40 -51.49 14.07
CA LEU A 528 -13.55 -52.93 14.11
C LEU A 528 -12.95 -53.47 15.40
N TRP A 529 -13.69 -54.35 16.07
CA TRP A 529 -13.18 -55.15 17.17
C TRP A 529 -12.79 -56.55 16.69
N ASN A 530 -11.56 -56.99 16.93
CA ASN A 530 -11.13 -58.33 16.55
C ASN A 530 -10.22 -59.01 17.59
N ASN A 531 -10.37 -60.33 17.72
CA ASN A 531 -9.65 -61.17 18.69
C ASN A 531 -8.47 -61.96 18.07
N GLY A 532 -8.04 -61.62 16.84
CA GLY A 532 -6.96 -62.33 16.13
C GLY A 532 -6.21 -61.49 15.09
N PRO A 533 -5.17 -62.03 14.42
CA PRO A 533 -4.32 -61.28 13.49
C PRO A 533 -4.98 -60.97 12.14
N ASN A 534 -6.08 -61.65 11.79
CA ASN A 534 -6.89 -61.35 10.61
C ASN A 534 -8.27 -60.86 11.05
N PRO A 535 -8.64 -59.60 10.74
CA PRO A 535 -9.96 -59.03 11.05
C PRO A 535 -11.09 -59.80 10.38
N ALA A 536 -11.90 -60.52 11.16
CA ALA A 536 -13.22 -60.93 10.69
C ALA A 536 -14.10 -59.68 10.69
N MET A 537 -14.61 -59.25 9.53
CA MET A 537 -15.41 -58.02 9.35
C MET A 537 -16.77 -58.02 10.10
N GLU A 538 -17.06 -59.07 10.87
CA GLU A 538 -18.34 -59.34 11.52
C GLU A 538 -18.65 -58.43 12.71
N ASN A 539 -17.66 -57.78 13.36
CA ASN A 539 -17.87 -56.86 14.49
C ASN A 539 -17.34 -55.45 14.17
N SER A 540 -18.05 -54.74 13.28
CA SER A 540 -17.67 -53.40 12.81
C SER A 540 -18.81 -52.39 12.92
N VAL A 541 -18.42 -51.13 13.11
CA VAL A 541 -19.23 -49.95 12.82
C VAL A 541 -18.55 -49.15 11.74
N TYR A 542 -19.23 -48.87 10.64
CA TYR A 542 -18.68 -48.11 9.53
C TYR A 542 -19.74 -47.29 8.80
N GLN A 543 -19.28 -46.21 8.20
CA GLN A 543 -20.03 -45.35 7.29
C GLN A 543 -19.37 -45.36 5.92
N GLU A 544 -20.16 -45.23 4.85
CA GLU A 544 -19.67 -45.06 3.50
C GLU A 544 -20.08 -43.70 2.95
N TYR A 545 -19.13 -42.97 2.37
CA TYR A 545 -19.34 -41.70 1.68
C TYR A 545 -19.04 -41.85 0.18
N VAL A 546 -19.89 -41.25 -0.64
CA VAL A 546 -19.61 -40.99 -2.05
C VAL A 546 -18.95 -39.62 -2.15
N LEU A 547 -17.69 -39.60 -2.58
CA LEU A 547 -16.94 -38.40 -2.89
C LEU A 547 -17.02 -38.17 -4.40
N THR A 548 -17.59 -37.04 -4.81
CA THR A 548 -17.71 -36.67 -6.23
C THR A 548 -16.73 -35.57 -6.57
N PHE A 549 -15.87 -35.81 -7.55
CA PHE A 549 -14.88 -34.88 -8.04
C PHE A 549 -15.29 -34.38 -9.41
N THR A 550 -15.26 -33.07 -9.59
CA THR A 550 -15.53 -32.43 -10.88
C THR A 550 -14.28 -31.68 -11.30
N LYS A 551 -13.96 -31.71 -12.59
CA LYS A 551 -12.85 -30.96 -13.14
C LYS A 551 -13.19 -29.47 -13.06
N ASP A 552 -12.30 -28.67 -12.47
CA ASP A 552 -12.45 -27.23 -12.43
C ASP A 552 -12.28 -26.68 -13.85
N LEU A 553 -13.39 -26.15 -14.38
CA LEU A 553 -13.50 -25.54 -15.69
C LEU A 553 -13.11 -24.06 -15.67
N GLY A 554 -12.68 -23.52 -14.51
CA GLY A 554 -12.29 -22.13 -14.37
C GLY A 554 -13.48 -21.16 -14.45
N THR A 555 -14.68 -21.59 -14.04
CA THR A 555 -15.87 -20.71 -13.99
C THR A 555 -15.78 -19.75 -12.81
N THR A 556 -14.81 -18.83 -12.84
CA THR A 556 -14.80 -17.69 -11.95
C THR A 556 -15.60 -16.56 -12.60
N VAL A 557 -16.54 -15.99 -11.85
CA VAL A 557 -17.22 -14.76 -12.25
C VAL A 557 -16.15 -13.67 -12.31
N ALA A 558 -15.73 -13.26 -13.50
CA ALA A 558 -14.74 -12.20 -13.68
C ALA A 558 -15.42 -10.84 -13.89
N PRO A 559 -14.91 -9.75 -13.29
CA PRO A 559 -15.43 -8.42 -13.53
C PRO A 559 -15.12 -7.94 -14.95
N MET A 560 -15.92 -6.99 -15.44
CA MET A 560 -15.79 -6.44 -16.80
C MET A 560 -15.53 -4.94 -16.78
N ILE A 561 -14.55 -4.48 -17.57
CA ILE A 561 -14.36 -3.05 -17.83
C ILE A 561 -15.52 -2.59 -18.72
N THR A 562 -16.38 -1.76 -18.16
CA THR A 562 -17.60 -1.27 -18.80
C THR A 562 -17.48 0.23 -19.03
N ASN A 563 -18.11 0.71 -20.10
CA ASN A 563 -18.19 2.12 -20.43
C ASN A 563 -19.65 2.56 -20.54
N ARG A 564 -19.95 3.76 -20.06
CA ARG A 564 -21.26 4.39 -20.21
C ARG A 564 -21.07 5.80 -20.75
N ASN A 565 -21.79 6.12 -21.82
CA ASN A 565 -21.74 7.45 -22.42
C ASN A 565 -22.88 8.31 -21.91
N ASP A 566 -22.55 9.42 -21.25
CA ASP A 566 -23.50 10.45 -20.84
C ASP A 566 -23.46 11.60 -21.88
N SER A 567 -24.63 11.98 -22.38
CA SER A 567 -24.75 13.03 -23.41
C SER A 567 -24.24 14.41 -22.98
N LEU A 568 -24.20 14.69 -21.67
CA LEU A 568 -23.81 15.98 -21.11
C LEU A 568 -22.35 15.97 -20.64
N TYR A 569 -21.95 14.94 -19.90
CA TYR A 569 -20.66 14.94 -19.21
C TYR A 569 -19.58 14.08 -19.90
N GLY A 570 -19.96 13.15 -20.79
CA GLY A 570 -19.05 12.31 -21.55
C GLY A 570 -19.01 10.85 -21.10
N GLU A 571 -17.94 10.13 -21.46
CA GLU A 571 -17.83 8.69 -21.28
C GLU A 571 -17.12 8.31 -19.96
N VAL A 572 -17.83 7.59 -19.08
CA VAL A 572 -17.24 6.97 -17.88
C VAL A 572 -16.81 5.55 -18.18
N ILE A 573 -15.63 5.17 -17.70
CA ILE A 573 -15.08 3.82 -17.74
C ILE A 573 -14.95 3.33 -16.30
N PHE A 574 -15.54 2.18 -16.00
CA PHE A 574 -15.57 1.60 -14.66
C PHE A 574 -15.47 0.08 -14.71
N LEU A 575 -14.95 -0.52 -13.64
CA LEU A 575 -14.95 -1.94 -13.42
C LEU A 575 -16.30 -2.36 -12.83
N GLN A 576 -17.02 -3.22 -13.55
CA GLN A 576 -18.32 -3.73 -13.14
C GLN A 576 -18.18 -5.16 -12.61
N PHE A 577 -18.66 -5.37 -11.40
CA PHE A 577 -18.72 -6.67 -10.74
C PHE A 577 -20.14 -7.22 -10.94
N THR A 578 -20.29 -8.24 -11.80
CA THR A 578 -21.60 -8.85 -12.10
C THR A 578 -21.59 -10.33 -11.78
N GLY A 579 -22.24 -10.72 -10.68
CA GLY A 579 -22.42 -12.10 -10.23
C GLY A 579 -22.10 -12.26 -8.75
N ASP A 580 -22.26 -13.48 -8.25
CA ASP A 580 -21.96 -13.82 -6.85
C ASP A 580 -20.47 -14.19 -6.76
N PHE A 581 -19.68 -13.35 -6.09
CA PHE A 581 -18.25 -13.61 -5.82
C PHE A 581 -18.11 -14.50 -4.59
N ALA A 582 -16.89 -14.95 -4.29
CA ALA A 582 -16.63 -15.77 -3.11
C ALA A 582 -17.29 -15.15 -1.86
N ASN A 583 -18.02 -15.98 -1.10
CA ASN A 583 -18.81 -15.60 0.10
C ASN A 583 -20.10 -14.77 -0.14
N ASP A 584 -20.70 -14.80 -1.34
CA ASP A 584 -21.92 -14.02 -1.68
C ASP A 584 -21.75 -12.50 -1.45
N THR A 585 -20.50 -12.01 -1.52
CA THR A 585 -20.17 -10.62 -1.29
C THR A 585 -20.45 -9.79 -2.54
N SER A 586 -21.36 -8.82 -2.43
CA SER A 586 -21.66 -7.88 -3.52
C SER A 586 -20.59 -6.79 -3.56
N ILE A 587 -19.79 -6.73 -4.62
CA ILE A 587 -18.77 -5.69 -4.81
C ILE A 587 -19.34 -4.49 -5.59
N SER A 588 -19.10 -3.27 -5.10
CA SER A 588 -19.52 -2.03 -5.77
C SER A 588 -18.70 -1.75 -7.02
N PRO A 589 -19.28 -1.15 -8.08
CA PRO A 589 -18.53 -0.79 -9.29
C PRO A 589 -17.49 0.30 -8.98
N VAL A 590 -16.34 0.23 -9.65
CA VAL A 590 -15.20 1.11 -9.36
C VAL A 590 -14.80 1.92 -10.61
N ARG A 591 -14.82 3.25 -10.52
CA ARG A 591 -14.44 4.14 -11.64
C ARG A 591 -12.94 4.03 -11.92
N LEU A 592 -12.56 3.95 -13.19
CA LEU A 592 -11.16 3.84 -13.64
C LEU A 592 -10.62 5.14 -14.25
N ASN A 593 -11.43 5.86 -15.02
CA ASN A 593 -11.03 7.10 -15.68
C ASN A 593 -11.51 8.36 -14.94
N THR A 594 -11.09 9.53 -15.42
CA THR A 594 -11.66 10.83 -15.04
C THR A 594 -11.89 11.67 -16.28
N LEU A 595 -12.87 12.58 -16.23
CA LEU A 595 -13.16 13.53 -17.31
C LEU A 595 -12.70 14.96 -16.97
N PHE A 596 -12.01 15.13 -15.84
CA PHE A 596 -11.54 16.41 -15.33
C PHE A 596 -10.55 17.13 -16.25
N SER A 597 -9.80 16.39 -17.06
CA SER A 597 -8.77 16.94 -17.98
C SER A 597 -9.28 18.06 -18.88
N LYS A 598 -10.54 18.00 -19.35
CA LYS A 598 -11.12 19.05 -20.19
C LYS A 598 -11.30 20.35 -19.42
N GLU A 599 -11.77 20.26 -18.18
CA GLU A 599 -11.96 21.42 -17.32
C GLU A 599 -10.62 21.98 -16.87
N LEU A 600 -9.66 21.11 -16.54
CA LEU A 600 -8.27 21.46 -16.28
C LEU A 600 -7.69 22.36 -17.38
N ILE A 601 -7.78 21.96 -18.65
CA ILE A 601 -7.25 22.74 -19.78
C ILE A 601 -7.94 24.10 -19.88
N ASN A 602 -9.26 24.14 -19.74
CA ASN A 602 -10.02 25.38 -19.83
C ASN A 602 -9.64 26.36 -18.72
N LYS A 603 -9.47 25.88 -17.49
CA LYS A 603 -9.15 26.70 -16.32
C LYS A 603 -7.68 27.10 -16.27
N ALA A 604 -6.77 26.17 -16.54
CA ALA A 604 -5.33 26.42 -16.55
C ALA A 604 -4.91 27.47 -17.60
N ASN A 605 -5.61 27.54 -18.74
CA ASN A 605 -5.37 28.57 -19.75
C ASN A 605 -5.79 29.98 -19.31
N VAL A 606 -6.71 30.11 -18.35
CA VAL A 606 -7.13 31.41 -17.82
C VAL A 606 -6.13 31.86 -16.75
N SER A 607 -6.00 31.08 -15.67
CA SER A 607 -5.04 31.32 -14.61
C SER A 607 -4.91 30.11 -13.69
N ILE A 608 -3.81 30.05 -12.93
CA ILE A 608 -3.65 29.07 -11.85
C ILE A 608 -4.74 29.26 -10.79
N ASN A 609 -5.14 30.50 -10.52
CA ASN A 609 -6.17 30.83 -9.52
C ASN A 609 -7.53 30.22 -9.89
N ASP A 610 -7.88 30.26 -11.17
CA ASP A 610 -9.12 29.65 -11.67
C ASP A 610 -9.04 28.12 -11.64
N LEU A 611 -7.85 27.55 -11.83
CA LEU A 611 -7.63 26.10 -11.77
C LEU A 611 -7.83 25.56 -10.36
N ILE A 612 -7.24 26.19 -9.34
CA ILE A 612 -7.30 25.70 -7.95
C ILE A 612 -8.52 26.19 -7.16
N ASN A 613 -9.41 26.95 -7.80
CA ASN A 613 -10.65 27.45 -7.23
C ASN A 613 -11.56 26.30 -6.72
N TRP A 614 -12.32 26.56 -5.66
CA TRP A 614 -13.35 25.68 -5.11
C TRP A 614 -14.30 25.11 -6.17
N ASP A 615 -14.78 25.95 -7.09
CA ASP A 615 -15.73 25.50 -8.13
C ASP A 615 -15.11 24.45 -9.06
N THR A 616 -13.80 24.51 -9.29
CA THR A 616 -13.09 23.54 -10.14
C THR A 616 -13.02 22.17 -9.45
N GLN A 617 -12.95 22.13 -8.11
CA GLN A 617 -13.00 20.90 -7.31
C GLN A 617 -14.42 20.28 -7.25
N LEU A 618 -15.43 21.02 -7.72
CA LEU A 618 -16.82 20.57 -7.83
C LEU A 618 -17.18 20.15 -9.26
N THR A 619 -16.19 19.98 -10.14
CA THR A 619 -16.41 19.47 -11.50
C THR A 619 -17.19 18.16 -11.45
N LEU A 620 -18.35 18.14 -12.10
CA LEU A 620 -19.24 17.01 -12.11
C LEU A 620 -18.76 15.94 -13.08
N GLU A 621 -18.79 14.69 -12.63
CA GLU A 621 -18.48 13.51 -13.42
C GLU A 621 -19.73 12.61 -13.54
N PRO A 622 -19.96 11.96 -14.69
CA PRO A 622 -21.17 11.18 -14.94
C PRO A 622 -21.21 9.93 -14.05
N GLY A 623 -22.35 9.65 -13.42
CA GLY A 623 -22.50 8.45 -12.58
C GLY A 623 -22.14 7.15 -13.32
N MET A 624 -21.65 6.14 -12.59
CA MET A 624 -21.23 4.87 -13.19
C MET A 624 -22.44 4.05 -13.67
N THR A 625 -23.38 3.78 -12.75
CA THR A 625 -24.58 2.99 -13.00
C THR A 625 -25.85 3.83 -13.09
N ASN A 626 -25.86 5.01 -12.47
CA ASN A 626 -27.02 5.90 -12.36
C ASN A 626 -26.81 7.21 -13.12
N ASP A 627 -27.88 7.84 -13.59
CA ASP A 627 -27.83 9.11 -14.36
C ASP A 627 -27.54 10.34 -13.49
N THR A 628 -27.27 10.14 -12.20
CA THR A 628 -26.86 11.19 -11.27
C THR A 628 -25.38 11.49 -11.45
N ALA A 629 -25.05 12.68 -11.93
CA ALA A 629 -23.69 13.19 -11.91
C ALA A 629 -23.25 13.45 -10.46
N VAL A 630 -22.00 13.11 -10.15
CA VAL A 630 -21.39 13.27 -8.83
C VAL A 630 -20.14 14.13 -9.00
N PRO A 631 -19.81 15.04 -8.08
CA PRO A 631 -18.53 15.75 -8.09
C PRO A 631 -17.34 14.77 -8.18
N MET A 632 -16.20 15.26 -8.65
CA MET A 632 -14.97 14.47 -8.67
C MET A 632 -14.67 13.85 -7.30
N ASP A 633 -14.10 12.65 -7.34
CA ASP A 633 -13.83 11.83 -6.16
C ASP A 633 -12.35 11.90 -5.76
N PHE A 634 -12.07 12.47 -4.57
CA PHE A 634 -10.73 12.59 -3.99
C PHE A 634 -10.22 11.29 -3.34
N SER A 635 -11.07 10.26 -3.19
CA SER A 635 -10.70 8.96 -2.63
C SER A 635 -10.75 7.81 -3.65
N GLY A 636 -11.19 8.07 -4.88
CA GLY A 636 -11.27 7.08 -5.95
C GLY A 636 -9.92 6.78 -6.63
N ALA A 637 -9.97 6.08 -7.76
CA ALA A 637 -8.78 5.61 -8.48
C ALA A 637 -7.79 6.72 -8.90
N ASN A 638 -8.28 7.95 -9.11
CA ASN A 638 -7.44 9.10 -9.48
C ASN A 638 -7.26 10.12 -8.34
N GLY A 639 -7.69 9.76 -7.12
CA GLY A 639 -7.68 10.64 -5.95
C GLY A 639 -6.29 11.19 -5.61
N ILE A 640 -5.25 10.36 -5.71
CA ILE A 640 -3.86 10.79 -5.46
C ILE A 640 -3.46 12.00 -6.29
N TYR A 641 -3.88 12.05 -7.56
CA TYR A 641 -3.54 13.16 -8.44
C TYR A 641 -4.35 14.42 -8.13
N PHE A 642 -5.61 14.28 -7.70
CA PHE A 642 -6.42 15.42 -7.27
C PHE A 642 -5.88 16.03 -5.98
N TRP A 643 -5.48 15.20 -5.01
CA TRP A 643 -4.79 15.67 -3.81
C TRP A 643 -3.47 16.37 -4.15
N GLU A 644 -2.69 15.82 -5.08
CA GLU A 644 -1.47 16.50 -5.53
C GLU A 644 -1.75 17.84 -6.19
N LEU A 645 -2.76 17.94 -7.05
CA LEU A 645 -3.09 19.17 -7.75
C LEU A 645 -3.62 20.26 -6.82
N PHE A 646 -4.58 19.94 -5.95
CA PHE A 646 -5.30 20.95 -5.17
C PHE A 646 -4.69 21.24 -3.81
N PHE A 647 -3.93 20.31 -3.23
CA PHE A 647 -3.37 20.45 -1.88
C PHE A 647 -1.84 20.40 -1.87
N TYR A 648 -1.22 19.28 -2.27
CA TYR A 648 0.23 19.11 -2.08
C TYR A 648 1.05 20.04 -2.96
N MET A 649 0.64 20.32 -4.21
CA MET A 649 1.37 21.21 -5.11
C MET A 649 1.39 22.65 -4.58
N PRO A 650 0.26 23.30 -4.26
CA PRO A 650 0.30 24.64 -3.69
C PRO A 650 1.04 24.69 -2.36
N TYR A 651 0.93 23.65 -1.53
CA TYR A 651 1.63 23.57 -0.25
C TYR A 651 3.16 23.48 -0.43
N LEU A 652 3.63 22.64 -1.35
CA LEU A 652 5.04 22.49 -1.72
C LEU A 652 5.64 23.80 -2.24
N VAL A 653 4.94 24.46 -3.17
CA VAL A 653 5.41 25.72 -3.76
C VAL A 653 5.50 26.82 -2.68
N ALA A 654 4.47 26.95 -1.84
CA ALA A 654 4.46 27.91 -0.74
C ALA A 654 5.62 27.67 0.25
N TRP A 655 5.81 26.42 0.64
CA TRP A 655 6.90 26.03 1.54
C TRP A 655 8.27 26.33 0.93
N ARG A 656 8.49 25.98 -0.35
CA ARG A 656 9.77 26.22 -1.03
C ARG A 656 10.09 27.71 -1.16
N LEU A 657 9.09 28.53 -1.51
CA LEU A 657 9.24 29.99 -1.55
C LEU A 657 9.58 30.57 -0.18
N SER A 658 8.99 30.02 0.90
CA SER A 658 9.29 30.42 2.27
C SER A 658 10.75 30.10 2.67
N GLN A 659 11.27 28.93 2.25
CA GLN A 659 12.66 28.55 2.48
C GLN A 659 13.67 29.48 1.77
N GLU A 660 13.29 30.03 0.62
CA GLU A 660 14.12 30.96 -0.16
C GLU A 660 13.89 32.44 0.22
N ALA A 661 13.16 32.68 1.32
CA ALA A 661 12.83 33.99 1.90
C ALA A 661 11.97 34.90 1.02
N GLU A 662 11.27 34.35 0.01
CA GLU A 662 10.27 35.07 -0.80
C GLU A 662 8.89 34.98 -0.12
N TYR A 663 8.78 35.61 1.05
CA TYR A 663 7.62 35.44 1.95
C TYR A 663 6.30 35.96 1.38
N SER A 664 6.30 37.02 0.58
CA SER A 664 5.05 37.57 0.00
C SER A 664 4.41 36.61 -0.98
N ASP A 665 5.22 35.97 -1.81
CA ASP A 665 4.77 35.01 -2.79
C ASP A 665 4.38 33.71 -2.08
N ALA A 666 5.17 33.27 -1.10
CA ALA A 666 4.83 32.12 -0.25
C ALA A 666 3.44 32.27 0.42
N LEU A 667 3.16 33.42 1.04
CA LEU A 667 1.85 33.70 1.64
C LEU A 667 0.73 33.73 0.61
N SER A 668 0.99 34.24 -0.60
CA SER A 668 0.02 34.23 -1.70
C SER A 668 -0.32 32.80 -2.12
N TRP A 669 0.65 31.91 -2.16
CA TRP A 669 0.44 30.48 -2.44
C TRP A 669 -0.29 29.77 -1.29
N TYR A 670 0.02 30.09 -0.03
CA TYR A 670 -0.75 29.55 1.10
C TYR A 670 -2.22 29.98 1.06
N ASN A 671 -2.53 31.20 0.59
CA ASN A 671 -3.91 31.69 0.47
C ASN A 671 -4.77 30.86 -0.50
N TYR A 672 -4.17 30.09 -1.41
CA TYR A 672 -4.91 29.13 -2.22
C TYR A 672 -5.46 27.95 -1.41
N ILE A 673 -4.88 27.67 -0.23
CA ILE A 673 -5.34 26.62 0.68
C ILE A 673 -6.09 27.25 1.86
N PHE A 674 -5.45 28.19 2.54
CA PHE A 674 -5.91 28.87 3.75
C PHE A 674 -5.72 30.38 3.63
N ASP A 675 -6.83 31.11 3.54
CA ASP A 675 -6.86 32.58 3.52
C ASP A 675 -7.57 33.13 4.77
N PRO A 676 -6.85 33.73 5.74
CA PRO A 676 -7.45 34.29 6.95
C PRO A 676 -8.38 35.49 6.70
N ALA A 677 -8.30 36.14 5.53
CA ALA A 677 -9.17 37.27 5.18
C ALA A 677 -10.50 36.84 4.54
N ALA A 678 -10.59 35.60 4.05
CA ALA A 678 -11.72 35.12 3.27
C ALA A 678 -12.91 34.69 4.16
N ARG A 679 -13.66 35.68 4.65
CA ARG A 679 -14.87 35.50 5.47
C ARG A 679 -16.15 35.85 4.71
N GLY A 680 -17.22 35.10 4.95
CA GLY A 680 -18.52 35.36 4.36
C GLY A 680 -18.55 35.07 2.86
N ARG A 681 -17.94 33.95 2.44
CA ARG A 681 -17.92 33.53 1.04
C ARG A 681 -19.33 33.30 0.51
N ASP A 682 -19.54 33.60 -0.77
CA ASP A 682 -20.85 33.48 -1.40
C ASP A 682 -21.15 32.01 -1.75
N ASN A 683 -22.13 31.45 -1.04
CA ASN A 683 -22.64 30.09 -1.24
C ASN A 683 -24.06 30.08 -1.82
N SER A 684 -24.45 31.13 -2.54
CA SER A 684 -25.80 31.26 -3.09
C SER A 684 -26.10 30.43 -4.35
N SER A 685 -25.10 29.82 -4.99
CA SER A 685 -25.32 28.96 -6.15
C SER A 685 -25.87 27.59 -5.76
N ASP A 686 -26.60 26.93 -6.67
CA ASP A 686 -27.21 25.62 -6.40
C ASP A 686 -26.17 24.57 -5.96
N ILE A 687 -25.01 24.53 -6.61
CA ILE A 687 -23.94 23.58 -6.28
C ILE A 687 -23.24 23.93 -4.96
N ARG A 688 -23.06 25.22 -4.64
CA ARG A 688 -22.48 25.68 -3.37
C ARG A 688 -23.47 25.63 -2.20
N THR A 689 -24.77 25.45 -2.47
CA THR A 689 -25.75 25.13 -1.42
C THR A 689 -25.57 23.69 -0.94
N GLN A 690 -25.20 22.78 -1.85
CA GLN A 690 -24.93 21.38 -1.52
C GLN A 690 -23.50 21.19 -0.97
N TYR A 691 -22.52 21.90 -1.55
CA TYR A 691 -21.11 21.86 -1.16
C TYR A 691 -20.61 23.28 -0.84
N PRO A 692 -20.96 23.81 0.35
CA PRO A 692 -20.62 25.18 0.72
C PRO A 692 -19.12 25.33 0.89
N GLU A 693 -18.59 26.40 0.30
CA GLU A 693 -17.23 26.85 0.51
C GLU A 693 -17.16 27.46 1.92
N PRO A 694 -16.43 26.87 2.86
CA PRO A 694 -16.35 27.40 4.22
C PRO A 694 -15.54 28.69 4.25
N ASP A 695 -15.63 29.40 5.38
CA ASP A 695 -14.70 30.48 5.65
C ASP A 695 -13.27 29.94 5.77
N TYR A 696 -12.31 30.74 5.31
CA TYR A 696 -10.86 30.51 5.37
C TYR A 696 -10.28 29.40 4.49
N TRP A 697 -10.94 28.25 4.35
CA TRP A 697 -10.42 27.08 3.63
C TRP A 697 -10.96 26.99 2.20
N SER A 698 -10.05 26.78 1.25
CA SER A 698 -10.37 26.71 -0.19
C SER A 698 -10.19 25.32 -0.80
N VAL A 699 -9.79 24.31 -0.01
CA VAL A 699 -9.56 22.93 -0.46
C VAL A 699 -10.66 22.02 0.12
N ARG A 700 -11.46 21.44 -0.77
CA ARG A 700 -12.63 20.62 -0.47
C ARG A 700 -12.34 19.42 0.45
N PRO A 701 -11.38 18.53 0.14
CA PRO A 701 -11.13 17.37 0.99
C PRO A 701 -10.59 17.71 2.40
N LEU A 702 -10.18 18.97 2.65
CA LEU A 702 -9.79 19.40 4.01
C LEU A 702 -10.98 19.68 4.92
N VAL A 703 -12.17 19.91 4.35
CA VAL A 703 -13.34 20.45 5.05
C VAL A 703 -14.45 19.42 5.14
N GLU A 704 -14.55 18.56 4.12
CA GLU A 704 -15.50 17.47 4.09
C GLU A 704 -15.23 16.45 5.22
N SER A 705 -16.26 15.67 5.54
CA SER A 705 -16.12 14.57 6.51
C SER A 705 -15.04 13.58 6.06
N ALA A 706 -14.33 13.03 7.05
CA ALA A 706 -13.31 12.01 6.83
C ALA A 706 -13.81 10.90 5.91
N SER A 707 -13.07 10.64 4.83
CA SER A 707 -13.37 9.57 3.89
C SER A 707 -13.09 8.21 4.52
N SER A 708 -14.05 7.29 4.45
CA SER A 708 -13.85 5.91 4.91
C SER A 708 -12.69 5.21 4.18
N ALA A 709 -12.45 5.56 2.92
CA ALA A 709 -11.31 5.05 2.14
C ALA A 709 -9.97 5.58 2.65
N ALA A 710 -9.91 6.84 3.09
CA ALA A 710 -8.71 7.41 3.70
C ALA A 710 -8.46 6.85 5.10
N GLN A 711 -9.52 6.63 5.88
CA GLN A 711 -9.43 5.95 7.19
C GLN A 711 -8.93 4.52 7.06
N ALA A 712 -9.40 3.77 6.06
CA ALA A 712 -8.87 2.44 5.74
C ALA A 712 -7.37 2.49 5.45
N THR A 713 -6.89 3.49 4.70
CA THR A 713 -5.46 3.69 4.44
C THR A 713 -4.65 3.89 5.72
N ALA A 714 -5.12 4.72 6.67
CA ALA A 714 -4.44 4.95 7.93
C ALA A 714 -4.33 3.69 8.80
N GLY A 715 -5.28 2.75 8.68
CA GLY A 715 -5.18 1.44 9.34
C GLY A 715 -4.04 0.55 8.82
N TRP A 716 -3.66 0.72 7.54
CA TRP A 716 -2.53 -0.03 6.94
C TRP A 716 -1.18 0.69 7.08
N LEU A 717 -1.19 2.02 7.16
CA LEU A 717 0.00 2.88 7.21
C LEU A 717 0.03 3.69 8.51
N THR A 718 0.09 2.99 9.66
CA THR A 718 0.01 3.60 11.00
C THR A 718 1.20 4.49 11.35
N THR A 719 2.33 4.35 10.66
CA THR A 719 3.55 5.16 10.88
C THR A 719 3.73 6.28 9.85
N ASP A 720 2.81 6.45 8.90
CA ASP A 720 2.86 7.51 7.89
C ASP A 720 2.01 8.72 8.34
N PRO A 721 2.62 9.88 8.64
CA PRO A 721 1.88 11.05 9.11
C PRO A 721 0.94 11.61 8.04
N ASP A 722 1.26 11.45 6.75
CA ASP A 722 0.38 11.87 5.66
C ASP A 722 -0.85 10.97 5.54
N ALA A 723 -0.71 9.65 5.78
CA ALA A 723 -1.83 8.73 5.78
C ALA A 723 -2.84 9.08 6.88
N ILE A 724 -2.36 9.32 8.11
CA ILE A 724 -3.16 9.77 9.25
C ILE A 724 -3.83 11.12 8.96
N ALA A 725 -3.08 12.08 8.42
CA ALA A 725 -3.62 13.40 8.09
C ALA A 725 -4.64 13.38 6.95
N SER A 726 -4.53 12.45 6.00
CA SER A 726 -5.52 12.26 4.93
C SER A 726 -6.82 11.63 5.46
N ALA A 727 -6.73 10.76 6.46
CA ALA A 727 -7.87 10.17 7.15
C ALA A 727 -8.61 11.20 7.99
N TRP A 728 -7.88 12.06 8.70
CA TRP A 728 -8.43 13.15 9.50
C TRP A 728 -7.84 14.50 9.05
N PRO A 729 -8.49 15.19 8.10
CA PRO A 729 -7.93 16.38 7.46
C PRO A 729 -7.68 17.58 8.38
N VAL A 730 -8.16 17.54 9.62
CA VAL A 730 -7.83 18.52 10.67
C VAL A 730 -6.33 18.61 10.90
N HIS A 731 -5.58 17.52 10.77
CA HIS A 731 -4.12 17.56 10.91
C HIS A 731 -3.46 18.31 9.75
N TYR A 732 -3.94 18.13 8.52
CA TYR A 732 -3.48 18.96 7.40
C TYR A 732 -3.83 20.45 7.59
N GLN A 733 -5.02 20.75 8.12
CA GLN A 733 -5.39 22.13 8.46
C GLN A 733 -4.40 22.74 9.47
N LYS A 734 -4.08 22.01 10.54
CA LYS A 734 -3.11 22.47 11.54
C LYS A 734 -1.71 22.63 10.94
N ALA A 735 -1.24 21.69 10.14
CA ALA A 735 0.07 21.76 9.50
C ALA A 735 0.19 22.99 8.58
N VAL A 736 -0.82 23.25 7.74
CA VAL A 736 -0.86 24.45 6.88
C VAL A 736 -0.92 25.73 7.72
N PHE A 737 -1.72 25.75 8.79
CA PHE A 737 -1.78 26.89 9.69
C PHE A 737 -0.43 27.17 10.37
N MET A 738 0.26 26.13 10.87
CA MET A 738 1.59 26.24 11.46
C MET A 738 2.62 26.73 10.43
N ALA A 739 2.57 26.22 9.20
CA ALA A 739 3.43 26.66 8.10
C ALA A 739 3.17 28.12 7.69
N TYR A 740 1.91 28.55 7.66
CA TYR A 740 1.52 29.94 7.41
C TYR A 740 2.03 30.88 8.51
N VAL A 741 1.78 30.53 9.78
CA VAL A 741 2.21 31.33 10.94
C VAL A 741 3.73 31.42 11.01
N SER A 742 4.44 30.31 10.82
CA SER A 742 5.90 30.31 10.82
C SER A 742 6.48 31.15 9.67
N THR A 743 5.88 31.09 8.48
CA THR A 743 6.24 31.95 7.34
C THR A 743 6.01 33.43 7.63
N LEU A 744 4.87 33.79 8.24
CA LEU A 744 4.56 35.16 8.64
C LEU A 744 5.51 35.66 9.75
N MET A 745 5.86 34.80 10.71
CA MET A 745 6.86 35.09 11.73
C MET A 745 8.25 35.28 11.12
N ALA A 746 8.64 34.46 10.14
CA ALA A 746 9.91 34.60 9.43
C ALA A 746 9.98 35.92 8.64
N ALA A 747 8.88 36.32 7.99
CA ALA A 747 8.75 37.62 7.33
C ALA A 747 8.90 38.79 8.31
N ALA A 748 8.33 38.65 9.52
CA ALA A 748 8.47 39.63 10.60
C ALA A 748 9.91 39.68 11.14
N ASP A 749 10.55 38.53 11.34
CA ASP A 749 11.96 38.43 11.74
C ASP A 749 12.89 39.08 10.71
N ALA A 750 12.63 38.90 9.40
CA ALA A 750 13.37 39.55 8.32
C ALA A 750 13.22 41.08 8.37
N SER A 751 12.00 41.58 8.58
CA SER A 751 11.74 43.02 8.74
C SER A 751 12.39 43.60 10.00
N TYR A 752 12.43 42.82 11.09
CA TYR A 752 13.12 43.20 12.33
C TYR A 752 14.63 43.36 12.07
N ARG A 753 15.25 42.43 11.35
CA ARG A 753 16.69 42.45 11.04
C ARG A 753 17.15 43.67 10.23
N LEU A 754 16.24 44.41 9.59
CA LEU A 754 16.56 45.67 8.90
C LEU A 754 17.02 46.78 9.86
N LEU A 755 16.59 46.74 11.12
CA LEU A 755 16.92 47.73 12.17
C LEU A 755 16.65 49.20 11.77
N THR A 756 15.66 49.42 10.89
CA THR A 756 15.16 50.75 10.53
C THR A 756 13.85 51.03 11.27
N ASN A 757 13.49 52.30 11.48
CA ASN A 757 12.22 52.65 12.13
C ASN A 757 11.01 52.08 11.39
N ASP A 758 11.04 52.07 10.06
CA ASP A 758 9.96 51.54 9.23
C ASP A 758 9.93 50.01 9.28
N GLY A 759 11.10 49.34 9.21
CA GLY A 759 11.20 47.88 9.33
C GLY A 759 10.75 47.36 10.70
N LEU A 760 11.09 48.05 11.79
CA LEU A 760 10.62 47.73 13.13
C LEU A 760 9.11 47.96 13.29
N SER A 761 8.57 48.99 12.65
CA SER A 761 7.12 49.26 12.66
C SER A 761 6.36 48.19 11.87
N LEU A 762 6.90 47.76 10.73
CA LEU A 762 6.34 46.67 9.92
C LEU A 762 6.40 45.33 10.67
N ALA A 763 7.55 44.99 11.27
CA ALA A 763 7.71 43.78 12.08
C ALA A 763 6.69 43.74 13.22
N ARG A 764 6.48 44.88 13.91
CA ARG A 764 5.47 44.98 14.97
C ARG A 764 4.05 44.70 14.46
N LEU A 765 3.71 45.18 13.26
CA LEU A 765 2.42 44.91 12.63
C LEU A 765 2.27 43.42 12.30
N GLN A 766 3.28 42.81 11.69
CA GLN A 766 3.28 41.39 11.32
C GLN A 766 3.22 40.48 12.55
N TYR A 767 4.00 40.74 13.60
CA TYR A 767 3.85 39.99 14.87
C TYR A 767 2.49 40.22 15.53
N GLY A 768 1.88 41.40 15.34
CA GLY A 768 0.51 41.67 15.75
C GLY A 768 -0.48 40.76 15.04
N GLN A 769 -0.36 40.61 13.72
CA GLN A 769 -1.17 39.68 12.92
C GLN A 769 -0.99 38.23 13.38
N VAL A 770 0.26 37.79 13.60
CA VAL A 770 0.53 36.44 14.15
C VAL A 770 -0.16 36.24 15.50
N LYS A 771 -0.08 37.25 16.38
CA LYS A 771 -0.74 37.19 17.69
C LYS A 771 -2.26 37.06 17.56
N ASP A 772 -2.86 37.79 16.65
CA ASP A 772 -4.31 37.75 16.42
C ASP A 772 -4.73 36.40 15.82
N LEU A 773 -3.90 35.77 14.96
CA LEU A 773 -4.13 34.44 14.40
C LEU A 773 -3.99 33.32 15.44
N LEU A 774 -2.93 33.34 16.25
CA LEU A 774 -2.71 32.35 17.31
C LEU A 774 -3.72 32.51 18.46
N GLY A 775 -4.23 33.72 18.68
CA GLY A 775 -5.13 34.02 19.77
C GLY A 775 -4.44 33.97 21.13
N ILE A 776 -5.22 33.63 22.16
CA ILE A 776 -4.74 33.59 23.55
C ILE A 776 -3.94 32.32 23.77
N CYS A 777 -2.77 32.44 24.41
CA CYS A 777 -1.96 31.28 24.78
C CYS A 777 -2.78 30.37 25.71
N PRO A 778 -2.88 29.06 25.42
CA PRO A 778 -3.56 28.12 26.31
C PRO A 778 -2.82 28.05 27.65
N ASP A 779 -3.54 28.28 28.74
CA ASP A 779 -2.96 28.20 30.09
C ASP A 779 -2.78 26.73 30.48
N SER A 780 -1.55 26.26 30.56
CA SER A 780 -1.23 24.88 30.95
C SER A 780 -1.42 24.62 32.46
N LEU A 781 -1.81 25.64 33.23
CA LEU A 781 -2.07 25.56 34.67
C LEU A 781 -3.51 25.15 35.01
N ILE A 782 -4.29 24.65 34.06
CA ILE A 782 -5.62 24.07 34.31
C ILE A 782 -5.46 22.96 35.36
N VAL A 783 -6.30 23.04 36.41
CA VAL A 783 -6.36 22.15 37.57
C VAL A 783 -6.13 20.70 37.15
N ASN A 784 -4.90 20.20 37.38
CA ASN A 784 -4.54 18.84 37.04
C ASN A 784 -5.32 17.90 37.98
N HIS A 785 -6.26 17.14 37.43
CA HIS A 785 -7.04 16.14 38.17
C HIS A 785 -6.27 14.83 38.37
N TRP A 786 -5.06 14.72 37.80
CA TRP A 786 -4.22 13.54 37.90
C TRP A 786 -3.76 13.28 39.34
N ALA A 787 -4.01 12.06 39.82
CA ALA A 787 -3.51 11.56 41.08
C ALA A 787 -2.43 10.50 40.83
N PRO A 788 -1.38 10.40 41.67
CA PRO A 788 -0.36 9.37 41.50
C PRO A 788 -0.94 7.98 41.83
N GLU A 789 -0.91 7.10 40.83
CA GLU A 789 -1.32 5.68 40.92
C GLU A 789 -0.10 4.75 40.95
N THR A 790 -0.26 3.54 41.48
CA THR A 790 0.80 2.52 41.44
C THR A 790 0.86 1.81 40.08
N LEU A 791 2.02 1.27 39.70
CA LEU A 791 2.17 0.57 38.41
C LEU A 791 1.28 -0.69 38.32
N GLU A 792 1.02 -1.34 39.46
CA GLU A 792 0.14 -2.50 39.55
C GLU A 792 -1.32 -2.12 39.25
N GLU A 793 -1.83 -1.05 39.89
CA GLU A 793 -3.16 -0.51 39.62
C GLU A 793 -3.32 -0.07 38.15
N LEU A 794 -2.29 0.55 37.56
CA LEU A 794 -2.28 0.95 36.15
C LEU A 794 -2.34 -0.26 35.21
N ALA A 795 -1.56 -1.31 35.48
CA ALA A 795 -1.56 -2.53 34.67
C ALA A 795 -2.91 -3.26 34.70
N GLU A 796 -3.54 -3.37 35.88
CA GLU A 796 -4.87 -3.97 36.03
C GLU A 796 -5.98 -3.14 35.36
N SER A 797 -5.86 -1.80 35.39
CA SER A 797 -6.81 -0.89 34.73
C SER A 797 -6.76 -1.00 33.20
N ALA A 798 -5.58 -1.30 32.63
CA ALA A 798 -5.39 -1.43 31.19
C ALA A 798 -6.13 -2.67 30.62
N GLU A 799 -6.17 -3.77 31.36
CA GLU A 799 -6.86 -5.01 30.95
C GLU A 799 -8.40 -4.91 31.01
N SER A 800 -8.93 -3.93 31.75
CA SER A 800 -10.35 -3.82 32.09
C SER A 800 -11.02 -2.55 31.55
N ASN A 801 -10.45 -1.94 30.51
CA ASN A 801 -10.89 -0.65 30.01
C ASN A 801 -12.29 -0.68 29.36
N VAL A 802 -13.31 -0.40 30.18
CA VAL A 802 -14.72 -0.36 29.76
C VAL A 802 -14.98 0.73 28.71
N ALA A 803 -14.24 1.84 28.73
CA ALA A 803 -14.43 2.92 27.77
C ALA A 803 -14.04 2.48 26.35
N LEU A 804 -12.88 1.82 26.21
CA LEU A 804 -12.43 1.24 24.94
C LEU A 804 -13.40 0.14 24.46
N LEU A 805 -13.76 -0.80 25.34
CA LEU A 805 -14.70 -1.88 25.01
C LEU A 805 -16.09 -1.35 24.61
N SER A 806 -16.56 -0.27 25.24
CA SER A 806 -17.85 0.35 24.89
C SER A 806 -17.79 1.17 23.62
N TYR A 807 -16.64 1.77 23.29
CA TYR A 807 -16.40 2.41 22.01
C TYR A 807 -16.30 1.38 20.87
N GLU A 808 -15.59 0.27 21.06
CA GLU A 808 -15.56 -0.84 20.10
C GLU A 808 -16.97 -1.37 19.78
N GLN A 809 -17.87 -1.35 20.75
CA GLN A 809 -19.28 -1.73 20.58
C GLN A 809 -20.15 -0.65 19.92
N GLN A 810 -19.78 0.63 20.01
CA GLN A 810 -20.56 1.78 19.49
C GLN A 810 -20.04 2.32 18.16
N ALA A 811 -18.76 2.09 17.84
CA ALA A 811 -18.20 2.42 16.54
C ALA A 811 -19.05 1.67 15.49
N PRO A 812 -19.61 2.37 14.47
CA PRO A 812 -20.24 1.68 13.35
C PRO A 812 -19.22 0.69 12.84
N ALA A 813 -19.59 -0.58 12.65
CA ALA A 813 -18.70 -1.68 12.28
C ALA A 813 -17.65 -1.21 11.27
N MET A 814 -16.55 -0.67 11.78
CA MET A 814 -15.41 -0.35 10.96
C MET A 814 -14.85 -1.73 10.69
N PRO A 815 -14.56 -2.03 9.42
CA PRO A 815 -14.06 -3.34 9.08
C PRO A 815 -12.96 -3.68 10.07
N ALA A 816 -13.01 -4.87 10.67
CA ALA A 816 -12.08 -5.26 11.73
C ALA A 816 -10.66 -5.28 11.14
N PHE A 817 -9.99 -4.13 11.16
CA PHE A 817 -8.64 -3.99 10.67
C PHE A 817 -7.76 -4.69 11.70
N ALA A 818 -7.18 -5.81 11.30
CA ALA A 818 -6.15 -6.48 12.06
C ALA A 818 -4.88 -5.61 12.02
N GLY A 819 -4.86 -4.58 12.85
CA GLY A 819 -3.76 -3.63 12.99
C GLY A 819 -3.78 -3.07 14.41
N LYS A 820 -2.78 -3.44 15.20
CA LYS A 820 -2.53 -2.83 16.51
C LYS A 820 -2.23 -1.34 16.31
N LEU A 821 -2.94 -0.50 17.05
CA LEU A 821 -2.89 0.97 17.06
C LEU A 821 -3.63 1.69 15.91
N CYS A 822 -4.95 1.53 15.79
CA CYS A 822 -5.76 2.50 15.07
C CYS A 822 -6.99 2.97 15.87
N VAL A 823 -7.11 4.30 15.96
CA VAL A 823 -8.29 5.09 16.38
C VAL A 823 -8.66 5.02 17.87
N ALA A 824 -7.69 5.26 18.75
CA ALA A 824 -7.94 5.53 20.17
C ALA A 824 -7.73 7.00 20.57
N ALA A 825 -7.68 7.93 19.62
CA ALA A 825 -7.47 9.35 19.93
C ALA A 825 -8.70 10.03 20.59
N ASP A 826 -9.92 9.62 20.22
CA ASP A 826 -11.16 10.16 20.80
C ASP A 826 -11.68 9.37 22.01
N VAL A 827 -11.13 8.18 22.25
CA VAL A 827 -11.40 7.40 23.47
C VAL A 827 -10.26 7.69 24.43
N ILE A 828 -10.52 8.48 25.47
CA ILE A 828 -9.61 8.63 26.60
C ILE A 828 -9.34 7.21 27.13
N THR A 829 -8.19 6.64 26.75
CA THR A 829 -7.85 5.23 27.00
C THR A 829 -7.60 4.95 28.47
N SER A 830 -7.49 5.97 29.32
CA SER A 830 -7.65 5.88 30.77
C SER A 830 -7.69 7.31 31.33
N ASP A 831 -8.44 7.55 32.42
CA ASP A 831 -8.31 8.82 33.17
C ASP A 831 -6.89 8.99 33.77
N SER A 832 -6.09 7.93 33.78
CA SER A 832 -4.74 7.86 34.34
C SER A 832 -3.67 8.54 33.47
N PHE A 833 -3.86 8.64 32.15
CA PHE A 833 -2.94 9.34 31.23
C PHE A 833 -3.66 10.46 30.46
N MET A 834 -3.08 11.65 30.47
CA MET A 834 -3.60 12.81 29.73
C MET A 834 -2.85 12.99 28.42
N ALA A 835 -3.56 13.39 27.37
CA ALA A 835 -2.93 13.75 26.10
C ALA A 835 -1.91 14.89 26.32
N PRO A 836 -0.66 14.74 25.84
CA PRO A 836 0.34 15.81 25.95
C PRO A 836 -0.12 17.04 25.16
N VAL A 837 0.38 18.24 25.46
CA VAL A 837 0.13 19.43 24.63
C VAL A 837 1.14 19.47 23.49
N ASN A 838 0.72 19.83 22.27
CA ASN A 838 1.64 20.02 21.14
C ASN A 838 2.72 21.06 21.48
N SER A 839 3.96 20.58 21.62
CA SER A 839 5.12 21.37 22.03
C SER A 839 5.58 22.37 20.97
N GLN A 840 5.49 22.01 19.68
CA GLN A 840 5.87 22.88 18.57
C GLN A 840 4.95 24.09 18.47
N LEU A 841 3.63 23.85 18.54
CA LEU A 841 2.63 24.92 18.50
C LEU A 841 2.83 25.86 19.70
N LEU A 842 3.01 25.32 20.91
CA LEU A 842 3.31 26.12 22.12
C LEU A 842 4.59 26.96 21.96
N GLY A 843 5.59 26.41 21.26
CA GLY A 843 6.83 27.09 20.91
C GLY A 843 6.63 28.39 20.13
N TYR A 844 5.58 28.51 19.30
CA TYR A 844 5.29 29.74 18.56
C TYR A 844 4.86 30.88 19.46
N TRP A 845 4.00 30.65 20.47
CA TRP A 845 3.66 31.70 21.45
C TRP A 845 4.89 32.15 22.23
N ASN A 846 5.71 31.21 22.71
CA ASN A 846 6.95 31.54 23.44
C ASN A 846 7.91 32.39 22.60
N THR A 847 8.08 32.02 21.32
CA THR A 847 8.93 32.76 20.39
C THR A 847 8.35 34.15 20.11
N LEU A 848 7.05 34.24 19.82
CA LEU A 848 6.36 35.50 19.55
C LEU A 848 6.44 36.46 20.74
N ASP A 849 6.19 35.97 21.96
CA ASP A 849 6.26 36.79 23.17
C ASP A 849 7.68 37.30 23.43
N SER A 850 8.70 36.47 23.18
CA SER A 850 10.10 36.88 23.22
C SER A 850 10.42 37.97 22.19
N ARG A 851 9.96 37.83 20.94
CA ARG A 851 10.14 38.86 19.88
C ARG A 851 9.43 40.17 20.20
N LEU A 852 8.18 40.10 20.65
CA LEU A 852 7.40 41.28 21.05
C LEU A 852 7.99 41.96 22.28
N TYR A 853 8.54 41.20 23.23
CA TYR A 853 9.26 41.74 24.37
C TYR A 853 10.51 42.50 23.91
N ASN A 854 11.34 41.90 23.04
CA ASN A 854 12.55 42.53 22.52
C ASN A 854 12.23 43.84 21.77
N LEU A 855 11.17 43.84 20.95
CA LEU A 855 10.76 45.02 20.18
C LEU A 855 10.29 46.16 21.09
N ARG A 856 9.61 45.85 22.19
CA ARG A 856 9.16 46.84 23.19
C ARG A 856 10.31 47.44 24.01
N HIS A 857 11.41 46.70 24.20
CA HIS A 857 12.53 47.09 25.04
C HIS A 857 13.75 47.60 24.25
N GLN A 858 13.60 47.87 22.95
CA GLN A 858 14.71 48.30 22.07
C GLN A 858 15.88 47.31 22.07
N LEU A 859 15.57 46.03 22.04
CA LEU A 859 16.56 44.97 21.89
C LEU A 859 16.60 44.52 20.42
N THR A 860 17.71 43.92 20.00
CA THR A 860 17.80 43.17 18.75
C THR A 860 17.01 41.86 18.87
N ILE A 861 16.86 41.15 17.76
CA ILE A 861 16.20 39.84 17.75
C ILE A 861 16.84 38.84 18.74
N ASP A 862 18.16 38.94 18.95
CA ASP A 862 18.95 38.12 19.88
C ASP A 862 18.88 38.59 21.35
N GLY A 863 18.15 39.68 21.65
CA GLY A 863 18.02 40.25 23.00
C GLY A 863 19.16 41.20 23.40
N LEU A 864 20.01 41.64 22.47
CA LEU A 864 21.07 42.60 22.75
C LEU A 864 20.55 44.05 22.64
N PRO A 865 21.11 45.03 23.37
CA PRO A 865 20.72 46.44 23.21
C PRO A 865 20.91 46.93 21.76
N MET A 866 19.87 47.49 21.15
CA MET A 866 19.87 47.96 19.78
C MET A 866 20.19 49.46 19.69
N THR A 867 20.97 49.87 18.69
CA THR A 867 21.14 51.29 18.33
C THR A 867 20.53 51.54 16.95
N VAL A 868 19.41 52.26 16.91
CA VAL A 868 18.69 52.55 15.65
C VAL A 868 19.21 53.87 15.06
N PRO A 869 19.66 53.91 13.81
CA PRO A 869 20.05 55.16 13.16
C PRO A 869 18.85 56.10 12.99
N MET A 870 19.04 57.41 13.15
CA MET A 870 17.96 58.40 13.06
C MET A 870 17.27 58.43 11.67
N TYR A 871 18.02 58.09 10.62
CA TYR A 871 17.53 58.03 9.25
C TYR A 871 17.97 56.71 8.62
N ALA A 872 17.08 56.10 7.83
CA ALA A 872 17.46 54.98 6.99
C ALA A 872 18.46 55.45 5.91
N PRO A 873 19.53 54.69 5.64
CA PRO A 873 20.42 55.01 4.51
C PRO A 873 19.61 54.92 3.20
N PRO A 874 19.76 55.88 2.27
CA PRO A 874 19.04 55.85 1.01
C PRO A 874 19.45 54.63 0.18
N VAL A 875 18.47 53.91 -0.37
CA VAL A 875 18.71 52.77 -1.27
C VAL A 875 19.29 53.29 -2.58
N ASN A 876 20.35 52.65 -3.07
CA ASN A 876 20.96 53.01 -4.35
C ASN A 876 19.99 52.63 -5.51
N PRO A 877 19.60 53.56 -6.40
CA PRO A 877 18.69 53.28 -7.52
C PRO A 877 19.18 52.20 -8.47
N THR A 878 20.48 51.98 -8.61
CA THR A 878 21.01 50.90 -9.46
C THR A 878 20.70 49.53 -8.90
N VAL A 879 20.67 49.40 -7.56
CA VAL A 879 20.31 48.16 -6.88
C VAL A 879 18.80 47.89 -7.05
N LEU A 880 17.96 48.93 -7.02
CA LEU A 880 16.54 48.81 -7.35
C LEU A 880 16.32 48.29 -8.79
N MET A 881 17.12 48.79 -9.74
CA MET A 881 17.05 48.37 -11.12
C MET A 881 17.56 46.93 -11.30
N GLU A 882 18.68 46.56 -10.67
CA GLU A 882 19.21 45.20 -10.69
C GLU A 882 18.22 44.19 -10.09
N GLN A 883 17.59 44.54 -8.96
CA GLN A 883 16.58 43.70 -8.32
C GLN A 883 15.29 43.60 -9.13
N SER A 884 14.84 44.68 -9.76
CA SER A 884 13.71 44.64 -10.69
C SER A 884 13.98 43.77 -11.92
N VAL A 885 15.24 43.64 -12.34
CA VAL A 885 15.64 42.82 -13.49
C VAL A 885 15.84 41.35 -13.10
N GLN A 886 16.27 41.08 -11.86
CA GLN A 886 16.47 39.71 -11.35
C GLN A 886 15.24 39.14 -10.62
N GLY A 887 14.18 39.93 -10.41
CA GLY A 887 12.93 39.49 -9.77
C GLY A 887 13.05 39.24 -8.27
N GLY A 888 13.97 39.91 -7.56
CA GLY A 888 14.21 39.71 -6.12
C GLY A 888 13.63 40.81 -5.22
N SER A 889 13.29 40.47 -3.97
CA SER A 889 12.74 41.39 -2.96
C SER A 889 13.74 42.44 -2.44
N LEU A 890 13.32 43.68 -2.17
CA LEU A 890 14.14 44.77 -1.59
C LEU A 890 14.85 44.41 -0.27
N ILE A 891 14.30 43.44 0.46
CA ILE A 891 14.84 42.97 1.73
C ILE A 891 16.18 42.24 1.52
N SER A 892 16.35 41.52 0.40
CA SER A 892 17.60 40.81 0.08
C SER A 892 18.75 41.74 -0.30
N ALA A 893 18.49 42.89 -0.92
CA ALA A 893 19.50 43.91 -1.18
C ALA A 893 19.79 44.83 0.01
N SER A 894 18.78 45.13 0.84
CA SER A 894 18.96 45.93 2.06
C SER A 894 19.66 45.14 3.17
N SER A 895 19.64 43.81 3.08
CA SER A 895 20.60 42.90 3.70
C SER A 895 21.96 43.07 3.03
N GLY A 896 22.49 44.29 3.02
CA GLY A 896 23.87 44.55 2.62
C GLY A 896 24.75 43.62 3.43
N MET A 897 25.35 42.63 2.74
CA MET A 897 26.18 41.54 3.26
C MET A 897 26.27 41.58 4.78
N THR A 898 25.50 40.72 5.46
CA THR A 898 25.69 40.42 6.89
C THR A 898 27.19 40.38 7.11
N ALA A 899 27.74 41.41 7.77
CA ALA A 899 29.16 41.49 8.01
C ALA A 899 29.44 40.44 9.08
N THR A 900 29.62 39.19 8.65
CA THR A 900 30.20 38.14 9.47
C THR A 900 31.55 38.70 9.89
N ILE A 901 31.66 39.12 11.15
CA ILE A 901 32.90 39.65 11.68
C ILE A 901 33.92 38.51 11.55
N PRO A 902 34.89 38.59 10.63
CA PRO A 902 35.82 37.50 10.42
C PRO A 902 36.68 37.38 11.67
N PRO A 903 37.17 36.19 12.05
CA PRO A 903 38.05 36.02 13.22
C PRO A 903 39.41 36.73 13.05
N TYR A 904 39.67 37.30 11.87
CA TYR A 904 40.91 38.00 11.52
C TYR A 904 40.84 39.50 11.83
N ARG A 905 41.99 40.07 12.23
CA ARG A 905 42.11 41.52 12.46
C ARG A 905 41.85 42.32 11.18
N PHE A 906 41.42 43.57 11.33
CA PHE A 906 41.11 44.46 10.21
C PHE A 906 42.25 44.57 9.18
N SER A 907 43.51 44.65 9.61
CA SER A 907 44.66 44.75 8.71
C SER A 907 44.80 43.53 7.78
N THR A 908 44.55 42.33 8.30
CA THR A 908 44.58 41.08 7.54
C THR A 908 43.40 40.97 6.57
N MET A 909 42.19 41.34 7.02
CA MET A 909 41.02 41.37 6.13
C MET A 909 41.12 42.42 5.04
N LEU A 910 41.67 43.59 5.33
CA LEU A 910 41.88 44.66 4.35
C LEU A 910 42.80 44.22 3.21
N GLN A 911 43.86 43.47 3.53
CA GLN A 911 44.79 42.94 2.52
C GLN A 911 44.08 41.92 1.60
N SER A 912 43.28 41.02 2.19
CA SER A 912 42.49 40.02 1.46
C SER A 912 41.40 40.67 0.59
N ALA A 913 40.68 41.66 1.12
CA ALA A 913 39.68 42.42 0.38
C ALA A 913 40.30 43.19 -0.79
N ARG A 914 41.48 43.81 -0.61
CA ARG A 914 42.21 44.46 -1.71
C ARG A 914 42.60 43.48 -2.81
N PHE A 915 43.01 42.27 -2.45
CA PHE A 915 43.30 41.21 -3.41
C PHE A 915 42.05 40.82 -4.19
N ALA A 916 40.93 40.56 -3.50
CA ALA A 916 39.66 40.23 -4.13
C ALA A 916 39.17 41.34 -5.08
N VAL A 917 39.27 42.61 -4.67
CA VAL A 917 38.91 43.77 -5.51
C VAL A 917 39.83 43.88 -6.74
N SER A 918 41.12 43.56 -6.61
CA SER A 918 42.04 43.50 -7.75
C SER A 918 41.63 42.42 -8.74
N THR A 919 41.25 41.23 -8.26
CA THR A 919 40.76 40.14 -9.10
C THR A 919 39.44 40.50 -9.79
N LEU A 920 38.51 41.12 -9.05
CA LEU A 920 37.25 41.61 -9.60
C LEU A 920 37.47 42.68 -10.68
N SER A 921 38.44 43.58 -10.46
CA SER A 921 38.81 44.59 -11.46
C SER A 921 39.37 43.95 -12.73
N GLN A 922 40.17 42.87 -12.62
CA GLN A 922 40.62 42.09 -13.77
C GLN A 922 39.46 41.40 -14.49
N PHE A 923 38.51 40.82 -13.76
CA PHE A 923 37.30 40.25 -14.37
C PHE A 923 36.47 41.30 -15.09
N GLY A 924 36.31 42.50 -14.51
CA GLY A 924 35.62 43.62 -15.16
C GLY A 924 36.29 44.05 -16.46
N GLN A 925 37.62 44.14 -16.49
CA GLN A 925 38.38 44.42 -17.73
C GLN A 925 38.22 43.30 -18.77
N THR A 926 38.19 42.04 -18.32
CA THR A 926 38.00 40.88 -19.19
C THR A 926 36.59 40.87 -19.79
N LEU A 927 35.57 41.12 -18.97
CA LEU A 927 34.18 41.22 -19.40
C LEU A 927 33.98 42.37 -20.40
N LEU A 928 34.57 43.54 -20.12
CA LEU A 928 34.55 44.67 -21.05
C LEU A 928 35.18 44.28 -22.40
N SER A 929 36.32 43.57 -22.40
CA SER A 929 36.94 43.09 -23.63
C SER A 929 36.07 42.08 -24.39
N TYR A 930 35.25 41.29 -23.70
CA TYR A 930 34.28 40.39 -24.33
C TYR A 930 33.12 41.15 -24.96
N TYR A 931 32.61 42.20 -24.31
CA TYR A 931 31.60 43.08 -24.91
C TYR A 931 32.15 43.81 -26.14
N GLU A 932 33.34 44.40 -26.05
CA GLU A 932 33.98 45.06 -27.19
C GLU A 932 34.21 44.09 -28.37
N ARG A 933 34.60 42.84 -28.09
CA ARG A 933 34.75 41.80 -29.12
C ARG A 933 33.43 41.34 -29.71
N LYS A 934 32.37 41.24 -28.90
CA LYS A 934 31.02 40.90 -29.35
C LYS A 934 30.49 41.99 -30.29
N ASP A 935 30.67 43.25 -29.92
CA ASP A 935 30.23 44.40 -30.71
C ASP A 935 31.06 44.59 -31.99
N ALA A 936 32.33 44.16 -32.00
CA ALA A 936 33.18 44.18 -33.20
C ALA A 936 32.99 42.97 -34.15
N ALA A 937 32.29 41.92 -33.70
CA ALA A 937 32.03 40.70 -34.47
C ALA A 937 30.61 40.66 -35.10
N GLY A 938 29.78 41.67 -34.81
CA GLY A 938 28.55 41.99 -35.56
C GLY A 938 28.79 43.13 -36.53
#